data_AF-A0A815SN63-F1
#
_entry.id   AF-A0A815SN63-F1
#
_cell.length_a   1.000
_cell.length_b   1.000
_cell.length_c   1.000
_cell.angle_alpha   90.00
_cell.angle_beta   90.00
_cell.angle_gamma   90.00
#
_symmetry.space_group_name_H-M   'P 1'
#
loop_
_entity.id
_entity.type
_entity.pdbx_description
1 polymer ?
#
loop_
_entity_poly.entity_id
_entity_poly.type
_entity_poly.pdbx_seq_one_letter_code
_entity_poly.pdbx_strand_id
1 'polypeptide(L)'
;MNKYIAPDSGVRYEPPKQGLERRRSCTDIPCCFIFLIFILLFVVLSIFAFQEGDPKQLLHPTDSQGNLCGSGKFPDRPYVYFFDWTKCIKSLNFASNMLKGRPFVCPTTQVCVQQCPSQSAYYQFNNYQTYRVCTYDVTTNNTNNVQLVRDGKCAPYVLASKPLFGRCIPETLENLVNDFIQVPNNNNVSQNLTDSNGEVLTRAKLEQGVKYLVDLLNLKQVGAFLVEDLTTSWKYILIALAFAAIISFIWIVVMRWLAKPVVWLGILLFIFMLAIVTGLSFYEFDQLRKKNDNQIITEFKFVADANYYRGLPITWLVLGILLSILLIISILVFLALLKRLRIALAILKEASKAVGYNFFSLFWPFIPFLLQIGIFVYWAVVAIYLSTAGKPIYRIVYNETLANTTNVQLGDICDPKKWNNTNGSNGQCVFWEYGYDPQIDLDSVLNGTGTHFKSFIIFVNEHQWLPQVFSVFMLFWLTAFVIGFSQLVLAGIYARYYWDRERFGVPCSSLLASLFRALIFHLGTIAFGALVIAIVKLIRGILEYIEEKIKDKTGIIARCLFCCCRCCLFCLEKFLKFLNRNAYIITAIYGTGFFTSARRAFHLIVSNPLRLLVIDKVCDFLIFLGKLCVTAGIGILAFFFFTHRIAQAEKYVPELHYYFVPLLLIIIGTYIIATCFFSVYSMAVDTLFICAIQDIQLHESNKDHQLMMPKGLKKVFRVQDK
;
A
#
# COMPACT_ATOMS: atom_id res chain seq x y z
N MET A 1 -8.43 -41.54 22.95
CA MET A 1 -8.02 -42.19 21.69
C MET A 1 -9.29 -42.84 21.18
N ASN A 2 -10.20 -42.05 20.60
CA ASN A 2 -11.49 -42.52 20.10
C ASN A 2 -11.41 -42.50 18.58
N LYS A 3 -11.70 -43.65 17.98
CA LYS A 3 -11.83 -43.87 16.53
C LYS A 3 -12.89 -42.92 15.97
N TYR A 4 -12.47 -41.96 15.16
CA TYR A 4 -13.34 -41.35 14.15
C TYR A 4 -12.86 -41.88 12.81
N ILE A 5 -13.53 -42.94 12.36
CA ILE A 5 -13.46 -43.38 10.96
C ILE A 5 -14.38 -42.40 10.22
N ALA A 6 -13.81 -41.51 9.42
CA ALA A 6 -14.57 -40.69 8.50
C ALA A 6 -15.24 -41.61 7.45
N PRO A 7 -16.50 -41.33 7.04
CA PRO A 7 -17.19 -42.14 6.06
C PRO A 7 -16.47 -42.06 4.70
N ASP A 8 -16.44 -43.22 4.05
CA ASP A 8 -15.80 -43.53 2.78
C ASP A 8 -16.20 -42.55 1.66
N SER A 9 -15.41 -41.48 1.49
CA SER A 9 -15.33 -40.83 0.20
C SER A 9 -14.44 -41.72 -0.66
N GLY A 10 -15.01 -42.45 -1.63
CA GLY A 10 -14.37 -43.46 -2.50
C GLY A 10 -13.19 -43.00 -3.37
N VAL A 11 -12.39 -42.05 -2.90
CA VAL A 11 -11.07 -41.73 -3.40
C VAL A 11 -10.13 -42.80 -2.83
N ARG A 12 -9.76 -43.79 -3.64
CA ARG A 12 -8.61 -44.66 -3.34
C ARG A 12 -7.37 -43.76 -3.31
N TYR A 13 -6.95 -43.40 -2.10
CA TYR A 13 -5.71 -42.67 -1.87
C TYR A 13 -4.56 -43.65 -2.08
N GLU A 14 -3.95 -43.64 -3.27
CA GLU A 14 -2.68 -44.34 -3.45
C GLU A 14 -1.64 -43.63 -2.56
N PRO A 15 -1.09 -44.31 -1.54
CA PRO A 15 -0.03 -43.76 -0.73
C PRO A 15 1.15 -43.41 -1.64
N PRO A 16 1.89 -42.30 -1.41
CA PRO A 16 3.09 -42.04 -2.17
C PRO A 16 4.01 -43.24 -1.96
N LYS A 17 4.38 -43.93 -3.06
CA LYS A 17 5.31 -45.07 -3.03
C LYS A 17 6.62 -44.59 -2.42
N GLN A 18 6.80 -44.79 -1.11
CA GLN A 18 7.98 -44.43 -0.30
C GLN A 18 8.81 -43.25 -0.85
N GLY A 19 8.36 -42.01 -0.57
CA GLY A 19 9.10 -40.78 -0.86
C GLY A 19 8.36 -39.80 -1.78
N LEU A 20 9.00 -38.65 -2.06
CA LEU A 20 8.51 -37.69 -3.05
C LEU A 20 8.26 -38.40 -4.39
N GLU A 21 7.11 -38.16 -5.03
CA GLU A 21 6.87 -38.66 -6.39
C GLU A 21 8.00 -38.18 -7.33
N ARG A 22 8.81 -39.13 -7.80
CA ARG A 22 10.04 -38.87 -8.58
C ARG A 22 9.75 -38.53 -10.04
N ARG A 23 8.63 -39.01 -10.59
CA ARG A 23 8.17 -38.67 -11.95
C ARG A 23 7.06 -37.64 -11.83
N ARG A 24 7.34 -36.41 -12.26
CA ARG A 24 6.36 -35.33 -12.27
C ARG A 24 5.95 -35.00 -13.69
N SER A 25 4.67 -34.70 -13.87
CA SER A 25 4.12 -34.14 -15.11
C SER A 25 3.78 -32.66 -14.88
N CYS A 26 3.71 -31.89 -15.97
CA CYS A 26 3.25 -30.51 -15.89
C CYS A 26 1.80 -30.45 -15.39
N THR A 27 1.52 -29.54 -14.45
CA THR A 27 0.21 -29.38 -13.83
C THR A 27 -0.48 -28.11 -14.30
N ASP A 28 -1.80 -28.20 -14.48
CA ASP A 28 -2.68 -27.07 -14.85
C ASP A 28 -2.19 -26.27 -16.09
N ILE A 29 -1.76 -26.99 -17.13
CA ILE A 29 -1.20 -26.43 -18.38
C ILE A 29 -2.07 -25.31 -18.99
N PRO A 30 -3.42 -25.43 -19.09
CA PRO A 30 -4.25 -24.35 -19.63
C PRO A 30 -4.13 -23.03 -18.86
N CYS A 31 -4.00 -23.11 -17.53
CA CYS A 31 -3.84 -21.93 -16.68
C CYS A 31 -2.47 -21.27 -16.90
N CYS A 32 -1.44 -22.07 -17.21
CA CYS A 32 -0.13 -21.54 -17.59
C CYS A 32 -0.20 -20.76 -18.91
N PHE A 33 -0.89 -21.28 -19.93
CA PHE A 33 -1.08 -20.57 -21.20
C PHE A 33 -1.86 -19.26 -21.03
N ILE A 34 -2.96 -19.28 -20.27
CA ILE A 34 -3.73 -18.06 -19.99
C ILE A 34 -2.84 -17.01 -19.30
N PHE A 35 -2.04 -17.43 -18.32
CA PHE A 35 -1.13 -16.51 -17.63
C PHE A 35 -0.09 -15.88 -18.56
N LEU A 36 0.50 -16.67 -19.45
CA LEU A 36 1.45 -16.16 -20.45
C LEU A 36 0.80 -15.19 -21.44
N ILE A 37 -0.43 -15.45 -21.87
CA ILE A 37 -1.19 -14.53 -22.73
C ILE A 37 -1.41 -13.19 -22.02
N PHE A 38 -1.82 -13.20 -20.75
CA PHE A 38 -2.04 -11.97 -19.99
C PHE A 38 -0.73 -11.19 -19.72
N ILE A 39 0.39 -11.89 -19.52
CA ILE A 39 1.71 -11.24 -19.47
C ILE A 39 2.01 -10.55 -20.80
N LEU A 40 1.80 -11.24 -21.92
CA LEU A 40 2.04 -10.67 -23.25
C LEU A 40 1.15 -9.45 -23.51
N LEU A 41 -0.14 -9.52 -23.15
CA LEU A 41 -1.06 -8.38 -23.23
C LEU A 41 -0.58 -7.20 -22.38
N PHE A 42 -0.04 -7.46 -21.19
CA PHE A 42 0.51 -6.41 -20.33
C PHE A 42 1.76 -5.77 -20.91
N VAL A 43 2.64 -6.56 -21.55
CA VAL A 43 3.80 -6.03 -22.29
C VAL A 43 3.36 -5.16 -23.46
N VAL A 44 2.40 -5.62 -24.27
CA VAL A 44 1.84 -4.83 -25.39
C VAL A 44 1.25 -3.51 -24.90
N LEU A 45 0.46 -3.55 -23.81
CA LEU A 45 -0.08 -2.33 -23.21
C LEU A 45 1.02 -1.39 -22.69
N SER A 46 2.10 -1.94 -22.15
CA SER A 46 3.23 -1.15 -21.65
C SER A 46 3.97 -0.44 -22.79
N ILE A 47 4.15 -1.12 -23.93
CA ILE A 47 4.73 -0.50 -25.15
C ILE A 47 3.86 0.67 -25.61
N PHE A 48 2.54 0.49 -25.68
CA PHE A 48 1.62 1.57 -26.02
C PHE A 48 1.72 2.74 -25.04
N ALA A 49 1.72 2.46 -23.73
CA ALA A 49 1.85 3.50 -22.71
C ALA A 49 3.15 4.30 -22.84
N PHE A 50 4.27 3.65 -23.20
CA PHE A 50 5.56 4.33 -23.41
C PHE A 50 5.65 5.13 -24.70
N GLN A 51 4.84 4.79 -25.71
CA GLN A 51 4.80 5.54 -26.97
C GLN A 51 3.94 6.79 -26.87
N GLU A 52 2.80 6.70 -26.17
CA GLU A 52 1.81 7.79 -26.11
C GLU A 52 1.89 8.62 -24.81
N GLY A 53 2.50 8.10 -23.75
CA GLY A 53 2.60 8.76 -22.45
C GLY A 53 3.86 9.60 -22.30
N ASP A 54 3.73 10.79 -21.70
CA ASP A 54 4.87 11.60 -21.26
C ASP A 54 4.81 11.89 -19.75
N PRO A 55 5.63 11.22 -18.91
CA PRO A 55 5.61 11.42 -17.47
C PRO A 55 6.03 12.84 -17.06
N LYS A 56 6.69 13.61 -17.95
CA LYS A 56 7.08 15.00 -17.66
C LYS A 56 5.87 15.90 -17.44
N GLN A 57 4.71 15.55 -17.98
CA GLN A 57 3.45 16.26 -17.77
C GLN A 57 3.04 16.33 -16.27
N LEU A 58 3.50 15.38 -15.44
CA LEU A 58 3.22 15.38 -14.00
C LEU A 58 4.21 16.21 -13.18
N LEU A 59 5.43 16.42 -13.71
CA LEU A 59 6.51 17.13 -13.03
C LEU A 59 6.56 18.61 -13.41
N HIS A 60 6.30 18.91 -14.68
CA HIS A 60 6.40 20.25 -15.25
C HIS A 60 5.02 20.88 -15.40
N PRO A 61 4.87 22.17 -15.03
CA PRO A 61 3.64 22.89 -15.29
C PRO A 61 3.51 23.25 -16.78
N THR A 62 2.28 23.34 -17.25
CA THR A 62 1.94 23.71 -18.63
C THR A 62 1.56 25.18 -18.74
N ASP A 63 1.92 25.80 -19.87
CA ASP A 63 1.40 27.10 -20.27
C ASP A 63 -0.01 27.01 -20.88
N SER A 64 -0.63 28.15 -21.22
CA SER A 64 -1.99 28.16 -21.82
C SER A 64 -2.07 27.52 -23.20
N GLN A 65 -0.94 27.27 -23.85
CA GLN A 65 -0.84 26.59 -25.15
C GLN A 65 -0.56 25.09 -24.96
N GLY A 66 -0.48 24.58 -23.74
CA GLY A 66 -0.16 23.17 -23.46
C GLY A 66 1.33 22.83 -23.63
N ASN A 67 2.23 23.81 -23.70
CA ASN A 67 3.67 23.53 -23.69
C ASN A 67 4.16 23.34 -22.25
N LEU A 68 5.07 22.40 -22.04
CA LEU A 68 5.72 22.18 -20.75
C LEU A 68 6.79 23.25 -20.49
N CYS A 69 6.77 23.87 -19.30
CA CYS A 69 7.79 24.82 -18.87
C CYS A 69 8.98 24.09 -18.24
N GLY A 70 10.21 24.40 -18.68
CA GLY A 70 11.44 23.72 -18.26
C GLY A 70 11.73 22.42 -19.00
N SER A 71 10.98 22.15 -20.08
CA SER A 71 11.22 21.02 -20.99
C SER A 71 10.72 21.34 -22.40
N GLY A 72 11.05 20.48 -23.37
CA GLY A 72 10.56 20.60 -24.75
C GLY A 72 10.92 21.93 -25.41
N LYS A 73 9.91 22.74 -25.76
CA LYS A 73 10.06 24.03 -26.45
C LYS A 73 10.67 25.13 -25.56
N PHE A 74 10.58 24.99 -24.23
CA PHE A 74 11.00 26.01 -23.27
C PHE A 74 11.91 25.45 -22.17
N PRO A 75 13.09 24.88 -22.53
CA PRO A 75 14.00 24.29 -21.55
C PRO A 75 14.56 25.33 -20.56
N ASP A 76 14.85 26.54 -21.03
CA ASP A 76 15.42 27.63 -20.23
C ASP A 76 14.38 28.38 -19.38
N ARG A 77 13.10 27.99 -19.45
CA ARG A 77 12.00 28.68 -18.76
C ARG A 77 11.21 27.72 -17.87
N PRO A 78 11.71 27.39 -16.67
CA PRO A 78 11.12 26.35 -15.82
C PRO A 78 9.89 26.80 -15.01
N TYR A 79 9.56 28.10 -15.00
CA TYR A 79 8.47 28.62 -14.16
C TYR A 79 7.27 29.09 -14.98
N VAL A 80 6.04 28.82 -14.54
CA VAL A 80 4.81 29.40 -15.09
C VAL A 80 4.43 30.67 -14.33
N TYR A 81 4.20 31.74 -15.08
CA TYR A 81 3.61 32.99 -14.59
C TYR A 81 2.15 33.11 -15.03
N PHE A 82 1.27 33.52 -14.12
CA PHE A 82 -0.14 33.77 -14.38
C PHE A 82 -0.38 35.26 -14.59
N PHE A 83 -1.05 35.63 -15.68
CA PHE A 83 -1.29 37.05 -16.00
C PHE A 83 -2.17 37.75 -14.98
N ASP A 84 -3.12 37.03 -14.38
CA ASP A 84 -4.06 37.59 -13.41
C ASP A 84 -4.47 36.52 -12.38
N TRP A 85 -3.90 36.63 -11.18
CA TRP A 85 -4.21 35.74 -10.05
C TRP A 85 -5.63 35.92 -9.53
N THR A 86 -6.25 37.10 -9.70
CA THR A 86 -7.59 37.37 -9.19
C THR A 86 -8.66 36.58 -9.94
N LYS A 87 -8.44 36.27 -11.23
CA LYS A 87 -9.32 35.39 -12.03
C LYS A 87 -9.29 33.94 -11.58
N CYS A 88 -8.14 33.49 -11.06
CA CYS A 88 -8.02 32.16 -10.42
C CYS A 88 -8.77 32.11 -9.09
N ILE A 89 -8.74 33.20 -8.31
CA ILE A 89 -9.43 33.31 -7.03
C ILE A 89 -10.94 33.45 -7.24
N LYS A 90 -11.44 34.19 -8.24
CA LYS A 90 -12.88 34.34 -8.51
C LYS A 90 -13.56 33.04 -8.98
N SER A 91 -12.80 32.06 -9.48
CA SER A 91 -13.26 30.67 -9.71
C SER A 91 -13.40 29.89 -8.39
N LEU A 92 -14.03 30.53 -7.39
CA LEU A 92 -14.04 30.19 -5.95
C LEU A 92 -14.98 29.04 -5.61
N ASN A 93 -15.01 28.06 -6.50
CA ASN A 93 -15.43 26.70 -6.24
C ASN A 93 -14.18 25.79 -6.21
N PHE A 94 -13.05 26.31 -5.72
CA PHE A 94 -11.77 25.59 -5.56
C PHE A 94 -11.97 24.23 -4.87
N ALA A 95 -12.71 24.20 -3.75
CA ALA A 95 -13.04 22.97 -3.04
C ALA A 95 -14.08 22.10 -3.78
N SER A 96 -15.12 22.69 -4.38
CA SER A 96 -16.23 21.94 -4.97
C SER A 96 -15.89 21.35 -6.35
N ASN A 97 -14.98 21.97 -7.11
CA ASN A 97 -14.47 21.45 -8.38
C ASN A 97 -13.43 20.33 -8.19
N MET A 98 -12.59 20.43 -7.14
CA MET A 98 -11.66 19.36 -6.75
C MET A 98 -12.39 18.15 -6.14
N LEU A 99 -13.41 18.37 -5.30
CA LEU A 99 -14.30 17.30 -4.79
C LEU A 99 -15.11 16.59 -5.91
N LYS A 100 -15.35 17.28 -7.03
CA LYS A 100 -15.99 16.72 -8.23
C LYS A 100 -15.01 16.14 -9.25
N GLY A 101 -13.70 16.11 -8.95
CA GLY A 101 -12.68 15.52 -9.81
C GLY A 101 -12.40 16.29 -11.11
N ARG A 102 -12.72 17.59 -11.17
CA ARG A 102 -12.41 18.42 -12.34
C ARG A 102 -11.01 19.04 -12.18
N PRO A 103 -10.17 19.05 -13.24
CA PRO A 103 -8.85 19.67 -13.20
C PRO A 103 -8.95 21.16 -12.89
N PHE A 104 -7.94 21.69 -12.18
CA PHE A 104 -7.82 23.11 -11.86
C PHE A 104 -7.54 23.90 -13.16
N VAL A 105 -8.58 24.54 -13.71
CA VAL A 105 -8.46 25.39 -14.90
C VAL A 105 -8.64 26.85 -14.47
N CYS A 106 -7.53 27.58 -14.40
CA CYS A 106 -7.57 29.03 -14.25
C CYS A 106 -7.89 29.69 -15.60
N PRO A 107 -8.93 30.52 -15.70
CA PRO A 107 -9.26 31.27 -16.91
C PRO A 107 -8.35 32.51 -17.04
N THR A 108 -7.04 32.28 -17.05
CA THR A 108 -6.02 33.32 -17.22
C THR A 108 -4.88 32.80 -18.07
N THR A 109 -4.28 33.68 -18.85
CA THR A 109 -3.12 33.34 -19.69
C THR A 109 -1.93 33.00 -18.81
N GLN A 110 -1.30 31.88 -19.12
CA GLN A 110 -0.15 31.30 -18.44
C GLN A 110 1.00 31.23 -19.44
N VAL A 111 2.18 31.68 -19.03
CA VAL A 111 3.40 31.68 -19.87
C VAL A 111 4.61 31.17 -19.09
N CYS A 112 5.53 30.49 -19.77
CA CYS A 112 6.80 30.08 -19.21
C CYS A 112 7.77 31.27 -19.11
N VAL A 113 8.39 31.43 -17.94
CA VAL A 113 9.41 32.46 -17.63
C VAL A 113 10.67 31.80 -17.07
N GLN A 114 11.82 32.43 -17.31
CA GLN A 114 13.13 31.96 -16.85
C GLN A 114 13.32 32.15 -15.35
N GLN A 115 12.87 33.28 -14.82
CA GLN A 115 12.92 33.60 -13.40
C GLN A 115 11.62 34.28 -12.99
N CYS A 116 11.16 34.00 -11.77
CA CYS A 116 10.01 34.71 -11.23
C CYS A 116 10.37 36.18 -10.97
N PRO A 117 9.45 37.13 -11.27
CA PRO A 117 9.72 38.55 -11.07
C PRO A 117 10.03 38.85 -9.60
N SER A 118 11.12 39.57 -9.31
CA SER A 118 11.50 39.96 -7.94
C SER A 118 10.89 41.29 -7.50
N GLN A 119 10.27 42.04 -8.42
CA GLN A 119 9.66 43.34 -8.15
C GLN A 119 8.26 43.41 -8.75
N SER A 120 7.35 44.09 -8.06
CA SER A 120 6.02 44.35 -8.56
C SER A 120 6.02 45.58 -9.48
N ALA A 121 5.41 45.45 -10.65
CA ALA A 121 5.19 46.55 -11.59
C ALA A 121 3.71 46.61 -11.98
N TYR A 122 3.11 47.79 -11.84
CA TYR A 122 1.71 48.02 -12.20
C TYR A 122 1.62 48.82 -13.48
N TYR A 123 0.56 48.60 -14.24
CA TYR A 123 0.26 49.43 -15.41
C TYR A 123 -0.17 50.83 -14.96
N GLN A 124 0.79 51.75 -14.92
CA GLN A 124 0.55 53.20 -14.97
C GLN A 124 1.00 53.70 -16.36
N PHE A 125 0.15 54.51 -16.99
CA PHE A 125 0.17 54.87 -18.41
C PHE A 125 1.50 55.43 -18.99
N ASN A 126 2.55 55.66 -18.20
CA ASN A 126 3.74 56.42 -18.64
C ASN A 126 5.12 55.77 -18.43
N ASN A 127 5.31 54.54 -17.92
CA ASN A 127 6.69 54.04 -17.72
C ASN A 127 6.85 52.50 -17.73
N TYR A 128 6.60 51.87 -18.88
CA TYR A 128 6.61 50.41 -19.04
C TYR A 128 7.88 49.90 -19.73
N GLN A 129 9.06 50.08 -19.11
CA GLN A 129 10.31 49.57 -19.70
C GLN A 129 11.03 48.48 -18.88
N THR A 130 10.80 48.33 -17.57
CA THR A 130 11.74 47.52 -16.77
C THR A 130 11.38 46.04 -16.67
N TYR A 131 10.09 45.65 -16.57
CA TYR A 131 9.70 44.23 -16.49
C TYR A 131 8.32 43.97 -17.12
N ARG A 132 8.29 43.40 -18.33
CA ARG A 132 7.06 42.96 -19.01
C ARG A 132 7.01 41.43 -19.14
N VAL A 133 5.86 40.84 -18.86
CA VAL A 133 5.59 39.42 -19.11
C VAL A 133 4.53 39.32 -20.20
N CYS A 134 4.90 38.76 -21.34
CA CYS A 134 4.04 38.65 -22.53
C CYS A 134 4.07 37.23 -23.10
N THR A 135 3.09 36.94 -23.95
CA THR A 135 3.00 35.77 -24.81
C THR A 135 4.14 35.71 -25.84
N TYR A 136 4.45 34.50 -26.33
CA TYR A 136 5.67 34.26 -27.12
C TYR A 136 5.66 34.89 -28.51
N ASP A 137 4.49 35.30 -29.02
CA ASP A 137 4.30 35.96 -30.32
C ASP A 137 4.59 37.47 -30.30
N VAL A 138 4.84 38.05 -29.12
CA VAL A 138 5.14 39.47 -28.96
C VAL A 138 6.66 39.72 -29.07
N THR A 139 7.10 40.23 -30.21
CA THR A 139 8.48 40.74 -30.38
C THR A 139 8.64 42.14 -29.81
N THR A 140 9.84 42.47 -29.32
CA THR A 140 10.13 43.71 -28.60
C THR A 140 9.91 45.01 -29.37
N ASN A 141 9.72 44.95 -30.69
CA ASN A 141 9.62 46.09 -31.61
C ASN A 141 8.18 46.55 -31.95
N ASN A 142 7.11 45.91 -31.43
CA ASN A 142 5.73 46.37 -31.68
C ASN A 142 5.30 47.45 -30.67
N THR A 143 5.02 48.65 -31.18
CA THR A 143 5.07 49.93 -30.47
C THR A 143 3.76 50.41 -29.84
N ASN A 144 2.88 49.54 -29.34
CA ASN A 144 1.77 50.01 -28.51
C ASN A 144 1.41 49.05 -27.36
N ASN A 145 2.09 49.24 -26.21
CA ASN A 145 1.91 48.41 -25.00
C ASN A 145 0.44 48.38 -24.52
N VAL A 146 -0.31 49.47 -24.74
CA VAL A 146 -1.73 49.58 -24.39
C VAL A 146 -2.58 48.56 -25.16
N GLN A 147 -2.30 48.42 -26.46
CA GLN A 147 -3.02 47.51 -27.33
C GLN A 147 -2.68 46.06 -26.98
N LEU A 148 -1.41 45.76 -26.68
CA LEU A 148 -0.97 44.42 -26.29
C LEU A 148 -1.58 43.93 -24.96
N VAL A 149 -1.80 44.82 -24.00
CA VAL A 149 -2.49 44.48 -22.73
C VAL A 149 -4.00 44.32 -22.96
N ARG A 150 -4.63 45.18 -23.77
CA ARG A 150 -6.06 45.04 -24.14
C ARG A 150 -6.35 43.78 -24.94
N ASP A 151 -5.43 43.40 -25.83
CA ASP A 151 -5.50 42.18 -26.64
C ASP A 151 -5.18 40.91 -25.82
N GLY A 152 -4.87 41.04 -24.52
CA GLY A 152 -4.55 39.92 -23.63
C GLY A 152 -3.20 39.26 -23.91
N LYS A 153 -2.32 39.90 -24.69
CA LYS A 153 -1.01 39.38 -25.06
C LYS A 153 0.07 39.62 -24.01
N CYS A 154 -0.11 40.63 -23.14
CA CYS A 154 0.77 40.94 -22.03
C CYS A 154 0.01 41.03 -20.71
N ALA A 155 0.69 40.70 -19.61
CA ALA A 155 0.12 40.79 -18.27
C ALA A 155 -0.22 42.25 -17.90
N PRO A 156 -1.42 42.53 -17.36
CA PRO A 156 -1.83 43.87 -16.96
C PRO A 156 -1.03 44.40 -15.75
N TYR A 157 -0.50 43.50 -14.93
CA TYR A 157 0.38 43.83 -13.81
C TYR A 157 1.35 42.67 -13.57
N VAL A 158 2.51 42.97 -13.01
CA VAL A 158 3.53 42.01 -12.61
C VAL A 158 3.69 42.09 -11.10
N LEU A 159 3.61 40.96 -10.38
CA LEU A 159 3.80 40.92 -8.93
C LEU A 159 5.16 40.28 -8.59
N ALA A 160 5.86 40.84 -7.59
CA ALA A 160 7.01 40.20 -6.96
C ALA A 160 6.60 38.81 -6.48
N SER A 161 7.30 37.78 -6.92
CA SER A 161 6.91 36.38 -6.80
C SER A 161 8.12 35.49 -6.54
N LYS A 162 7.95 34.49 -5.67
CA LYS A 162 8.96 33.44 -5.46
C LYS A 162 8.63 32.20 -6.30
N PRO A 163 9.65 31.51 -6.82
CA PRO A 163 9.45 30.25 -7.52
C PRO A 163 9.04 29.16 -6.52
N LEU A 164 7.88 28.54 -6.75
CA LEU A 164 7.42 27.39 -6.00
C LEU A 164 6.84 26.33 -6.95
N PHE A 165 7.44 25.13 -6.98
CA PHE A 165 7.04 23.99 -7.84
C PHE A 165 6.85 24.35 -9.31
N GLY A 166 7.79 25.13 -9.86
CA GLY A 166 7.69 25.56 -11.26
C GLY A 166 6.61 26.63 -11.48
N ARG A 167 6.05 27.27 -10.45
CA ARG A 167 5.08 28.35 -10.58
C ARG A 167 5.55 29.60 -9.83
N CYS A 168 5.26 30.78 -10.37
CA CYS A 168 5.60 32.05 -9.72
C CYS A 168 4.46 32.51 -8.81
N ILE A 169 4.64 32.38 -7.49
CA ILE A 169 3.62 32.73 -6.50
C ILE A 169 3.94 34.11 -5.91
N PRO A 170 2.99 35.07 -5.91
CA PRO A 170 3.22 36.41 -5.37
C PRO A 170 3.64 36.41 -3.90
N GLU A 171 4.65 37.20 -3.54
CA GLU A 171 5.11 37.38 -2.16
C GLU A 171 4.04 38.04 -1.28
N THR A 172 3.21 38.91 -1.87
CA THR A 172 2.07 39.50 -1.18
C THR A 172 1.04 38.46 -0.75
N LEU A 173 0.97 37.30 -1.41
CA LEU A 173 0.10 36.20 -0.99
C LEU A 173 0.63 35.56 0.31
N GLU A 174 1.95 35.43 0.47
CA GLU A 174 2.64 34.99 1.69
C GLU A 174 2.43 35.98 2.85
N ASN A 175 2.47 37.30 2.57
CA ASN A 175 2.22 38.34 3.57
C ASN A 175 0.74 38.50 3.91
N LEU A 176 -0.17 38.40 2.93
CA LEU A 176 -1.63 38.34 3.17
C LEU A 176 -1.95 37.18 4.11
N VAL A 177 -1.35 36.01 3.92
CA VAL A 177 -1.49 34.86 4.83
C VAL A 177 -1.04 35.22 6.25
N ASN A 178 0.16 35.79 6.41
CA ASN A 178 0.75 36.07 7.72
C ASN A 178 -0.01 37.18 8.46
N ASP A 179 -0.44 38.22 7.76
CA ASP A 179 -1.30 39.28 8.29
C ASP A 179 -2.70 38.73 8.65
N PHE A 180 -3.22 37.73 7.94
CA PHE A 180 -4.49 37.08 8.32
C PHE A 180 -4.39 36.18 9.56
N ILE A 181 -3.22 35.58 9.82
CA ILE A 181 -2.95 34.70 10.98
C ILE A 181 -2.69 35.52 12.26
N GLN A 182 -2.14 36.75 12.14
CA GLN A 182 -1.76 37.58 13.30
C GLN A 182 -2.72 38.70 13.69
N VAL A 183 -3.87 38.89 13.01
CA VAL A 183 -4.82 39.96 13.37
C VAL A 183 -6.00 39.41 14.21
N PRO A 184 -6.02 39.66 15.53
CA PRO A 184 -7.25 39.59 16.29
C PRO A 184 -8.17 40.76 15.92
N ASN A 185 -9.38 40.44 15.45
CA ASN A 185 -10.60 41.21 15.65
C ASN A 185 -10.67 42.71 15.29
N ASN A 186 -9.90 43.23 14.32
CA ASN A 186 -10.21 44.53 13.73
C ASN A 186 -10.72 44.38 12.28
N ASN A 187 -11.96 44.83 12.08
CA ASN A 187 -12.82 44.60 10.90
C ASN A 187 -12.45 45.45 9.68
N ASN A 188 -11.23 45.97 9.60
CA ASN A 188 -10.87 46.99 8.62
C ASN A 188 -9.86 46.46 7.62
N VAL A 189 -10.22 45.40 6.88
CA VAL A 189 -9.69 45.22 5.53
C VAL A 189 -10.61 46.00 4.61
N SER A 190 -10.45 47.32 4.59
CA SER A 190 -11.09 48.19 3.63
C SER A 190 -10.28 48.21 2.34
N GLN A 191 -10.53 47.27 1.43
CA GLN A 191 -10.37 47.52 0.01
C GLN A 191 -11.51 46.83 -0.76
N ASN A 192 -12.18 47.62 -1.59
CA ASN A 192 -13.31 47.29 -2.46
C ASN A 192 -12.96 46.18 -3.48
N LEU A 193 -12.74 44.96 -3.02
CA LEU A 193 -12.56 43.79 -3.88
C LEU A 193 -13.94 43.18 -4.11
N THR A 194 -14.60 43.67 -5.16
CA THR A 194 -15.82 43.08 -5.69
C THR A 194 -15.46 41.97 -6.69
N ASP A 195 -16.22 40.89 -6.66
CA ASP A 195 -16.13 39.83 -7.65
C ASP A 195 -16.56 40.35 -9.05
N SER A 196 -16.51 39.51 -10.07
CA SER A 196 -16.92 39.91 -11.43
C SER A 196 -18.42 40.24 -11.55
N ASN A 197 -19.20 39.95 -10.51
CA ASN A 197 -20.64 40.14 -10.44
C ASN A 197 -21.00 41.32 -9.50
N GLY A 198 -19.99 42.00 -8.93
CA GLY A 198 -20.17 43.11 -7.99
C GLY A 198 -20.35 42.70 -6.53
N GLU A 199 -20.25 41.42 -6.18
CA GLU A 199 -20.38 40.93 -4.81
C GLU A 199 -19.08 41.12 -4.00
N VAL A 200 -19.21 41.45 -2.72
CA VAL A 200 -18.05 41.71 -1.85
C VAL A 200 -17.39 40.38 -1.45
N LEU A 201 -16.10 40.23 -1.77
CA LEU A 201 -15.32 39.04 -1.43
C LEU A 201 -15.16 38.91 0.10
N THR A 202 -15.83 37.93 0.72
CA THR A 202 -15.83 37.75 2.19
C THR A 202 -14.57 37.02 2.70
N ARG A 203 -14.01 37.45 3.84
CA ARG A 203 -12.79 36.89 4.50
C ARG A 203 -12.81 35.37 4.65
N ALA A 204 -13.95 34.78 5.01
CA ALA A 204 -14.08 33.33 5.23
C ALA A 204 -13.86 32.45 3.98
N LYS A 205 -14.23 32.93 2.79
CA LYS A 205 -14.01 32.19 1.53
C LYS A 205 -12.55 32.25 1.08
N LEU A 206 -11.88 33.37 1.34
CA LEU A 206 -10.46 33.58 1.04
C LEU A 206 -9.54 32.80 2.00
N GLU A 207 -9.91 32.75 3.28
CA GLU A 207 -9.17 32.06 4.35
C GLU A 207 -9.01 30.55 4.10
N GLN A 208 -10.06 29.87 3.62
CA GLN A 208 -9.99 28.42 3.34
C GLN A 208 -9.08 28.06 2.17
N GLY A 209 -9.06 28.86 1.10
CA GLY A 209 -8.21 28.60 -0.07
C GLY A 209 -6.74 28.91 0.16
N VAL A 210 -6.47 29.96 0.96
CA VAL A 210 -5.13 30.43 1.29
C VAL A 210 -4.43 29.51 2.30
N LYS A 211 -5.16 29.01 3.32
CA LYS A 211 -4.63 28.07 4.31
C LYS A 211 -4.09 26.77 3.68
N TYR A 212 -4.82 26.22 2.71
CA TYR A 212 -4.42 24.98 2.03
C TYR A 212 -3.12 25.16 1.22
N LEU A 213 -2.95 26.32 0.59
CA LEU A 213 -1.74 26.64 -0.17
C LEU A 213 -0.50 26.73 0.74
N VAL A 214 -0.67 27.28 1.93
CA VAL A 214 0.39 27.44 2.96
C VAL A 214 0.77 26.10 3.57
N ASP A 215 -0.22 25.25 3.86
CA ASP A 215 0.01 23.89 4.35
C ASP A 215 0.80 23.07 3.30
N LEU A 216 0.45 23.20 2.02
CA LEU A 216 1.18 22.56 0.91
C LEU A 216 2.62 23.06 0.78
N LEU A 217 2.83 24.37 0.96
CA LEU A 217 4.13 25.05 0.96
C LEU A 217 5.06 24.52 2.06
N ASN A 218 4.56 24.47 3.29
CA ASN A 218 5.29 23.98 4.46
C ASN A 218 5.67 22.49 4.34
N LEU A 219 4.76 21.65 3.83
CA LEU A 219 5.03 20.23 3.62
C LEU A 219 6.25 19.97 2.72
N LYS A 220 6.49 20.85 1.76
CA LYS A 220 7.57 20.65 0.77
C LYS A 220 8.93 21.13 1.29
N GLN A 221 8.96 22.15 2.14
CA GLN A 221 10.19 22.54 2.86
C GLN A 221 10.64 21.43 3.81
N VAL A 222 9.71 20.84 4.57
CA VAL A 222 10.00 19.64 5.39
C VAL A 222 10.58 18.54 4.50
N GLY A 223 10.01 18.31 3.31
CA GLY A 223 10.52 17.34 2.35
C GLY A 223 11.99 17.53 1.95
N ALA A 224 12.47 18.76 1.80
CA ALA A 224 13.88 19.03 1.44
C ALA A 224 14.84 18.61 2.56
N PHE A 225 14.54 18.96 3.81
CA PHE A 225 15.34 18.54 4.98
C PHE A 225 15.33 17.03 5.16
N LEU A 226 14.20 16.35 4.90
CA LEU A 226 14.14 14.89 4.92
C LEU A 226 15.11 14.26 3.91
N VAL A 227 15.17 14.80 2.68
CA VAL A 227 16.07 14.29 1.64
C VAL A 227 17.53 14.48 2.04
N GLU A 228 17.89 15.64 2.57
CA GLU A 228 19.24 15.92 3.06
C GLU A 228 19.65 14.93 4.15
N ASP A 229 18.82 14.77 5.19
CA ASP A 229 19.07 13.83 6.29
C ASP A 229 19.24 12.38 5.79
N LEU A 230 18.49 11.96 4.77
CA LEU A 230 18.62 10.63 4.15
C LEU A 230 19.92 10.47 3.37
N THR A 231 20.30 11.48 2.59
CA THR A 231 21.54 11.45 1.80
C THR A 231 22.79 11.42 2.69
N THR A 232 22.71 11.95 3.90
CA THR A 232 23.79 11.88 4.89
C THR A 232 23.80 10.56 5.64
N SER A 233 22.63 10.01 6.00
CA SER A 233 22.52 8.85 6.92
C SER A 233 22.41 7.47 6.26
N TRP A 234 22.25 7.36 4.94
CA TRP A 234 21.95 6.09 4.24
C TRP A 234 22.90 4.91 4.54
N LYS A 235 24.20 5.17 4.71
CA LYS A 235 25.19 4.11 5.01
C LYS A 235 24.90 3.44 6.36
N TYR A 236 24.54 4.23 7.36
CA TYR A 236 24.22 3.74 8.70
C TYR A 236 22.91 2.95 8.69
N ILE A 237 21.93 3.40 7.89
CA ILE A 237 20.69 2.64 7.67
C ILE A 237 21.03 1.25 7.11
N LEU A 238 21.85 1.17 6.05
CA LEU A 238 22.22 -0.12 5.45
C LEU A 238 22.99 -1.03 6.42
N ILE A 239 23.93 -0.49 7.19
CA ILE A 239 24.68 -1.25 8.20
C ILE A 239 23.73 -1.81 9.26
N ALA A 240 22.80 -1.00 9.78
CA ALA A 240 21.82 -1.44 10.77
C ALA A 240 20.91 -2.56 10.21
N LEU A 241 20.49 -2.45 8.95
CA LEU A 241 19.69 -3.47 8.27
C LEU A 241 20.48 -4.78 8.04
N ALA A 242 21.78 -4.70 7.76
CA ALA A 242 22.63 -5.90 7.68
C ALA A 242 22.75 -6.60 9.04
N PHE A 243 22.95 -5.84 10.12
CA PHE A 243 22.92 -6.40 11.48
C PHE A 243 21.55 -7.01 11.82
N ALA A 244 20.45 -6.40 11.37
CA ALA A 244 19.11 -6.97 11.51
C ALA A 244 18.93 -8.35 10.90
N ALA A 245 19.49 -8.56 9.71
CA ALA A 245 19.46 -9.86 9.05
C ALA A 245 20.22 -10.92 9.86
N ILE A 246 21.42 -10.58 10.35
CA ILE A 246 22.24 -11.49 11.16
C ILE A 246 21.55 -11.83 12.48
N ILE A 247 21.03 -10.82 13.20
CA ILE A 247 20.32 -11.02 14.47
C ILE A 247 19.05 -11.85 14.26
N SER A 248 18.31 -11.62 13.17
CA SER A 248 17.13 -12.42 12.82
C SER A 248 17.48 -13.90 12.62
N PHE A 249 18.62 -14.18 11.97
CA PHE A 249 19.11 -15.55 11.82
C PHE A 249 19.49 -16.18 13.15
N ILE A 250 20.28 -15.47 13.97
CA ILE A 250 20.66 -15.93 15.31
C ILE A 250 19.42 -16.23 16.13
N TRP A 251 18.39 -15.38 16.06
CA TRP A 251 17.13 -15.60 16.76
C TRP A 251 16.44 -16.90 16.35
N ILE A 252 16.38 -17.23 15.05
CA ILE A 252 15.80 -18.50 14.56
C ILE A 252 16.53 -19.71 15.16
N VAL A 253 17.86 -19.64 15.29
CA VAL A 253 18.66 -20.70 15.94
C VAL A 253 18.39 -20.75 17.44
N VAL A 254 18.41 -19.60 18.12
CA VAL A 254 18.17 -19.47 19.56
C VAL A 254 16.78 -19.97 19.96
N MET A 255 15.77 -19.77 19.11
CA MET A 255 14.41 -20.28 19.30
C MET A 255 14.36 -21.80 19.48
N ARG A 256 15.37 -22.55 19.02
CA ARG A 256 15.49 -23.99 19.30
C ARG A 256 15.50 -24.32 20.79
N TRP A 257 16.14 -23.47 21.61
CA TRP A 257 16.27 -23.67 23.05
C TRP A 257 15.26 -22.83 23.83
N LEU A 258 14.99 -21.60 23.37
CA LEU A 258 14.12 -20.68 24.08
C LEU A 258 12.62 -20.86 23.79
N ALA A 259 12.20 -21.56 22.73
CA ALA A 259 10.77 -21.70 22.41
C ALA A 259 9.95 -22.32 23.57
N LYS A 260 10.50 -23.32 24.27
CA LYS A 260 9.82 -23.92 25.43
C LYS A 260 9.70 -22.92 26.59
N PRO A 261 10.80 -22.40 27.18
CA PRO A 261 10.68 -21.50 28.32
C PRO A 261 9.89 -20.24 27.98
N VAL A 262 10.04 -19.66 26.78
CA VAL A 262 9.31 -18.45 26.36
C VAL A 262 7.80 -18.67 26.35
N VAL A 263 7.30 -19.77 25.76
CA VAL A 263 5.86 -20.02 25.73
C VAL A 263 5.31 -20.30 27.13
N TRP A 264 6.03 -21.10 27.93
CA TRP A 264 5.59 -21.41 29.29
C TRP A 264 5.59 -20.16 30.18
N LEU A 265 6.66 -19.35 30.12
CA LEU A 265 6.76 -18.09 30.84
C LEU A 265 5.65 -17.12 30.40
N GLY A 266 5.39 -16.99 29.09
CA GLY A 266 4.35 -16.12 28.58
C GLY A 266 2.95 -16.50 29.07
N ILE A 267 2.64 -17.80 29.10
CA ILE A 267 1.34 -18.27 29.61
C ILE A 267 1.24 -18.08 31.12
N LEU A 268 2.30 -18.39 31.88
CA LEU A 268 2.33 -18.20 33.33
C LEU A 268 2.16 -16.72 33.69
N LEU A 269 2.86 -15.83 32.99
CA LEU A 269 2.77 -14.38 33.18
C LEU A 269 1.35 -13.88 32.86
N PHE A 270 0.73 -14.37 31.78
CA PHE A 270 -0.65 -14.00 31.44
C PHE A 270 -1.65 -14.39 32.54
N ILE A 271 -1.58 -15.63 33.02
CA ILE A 271 -2.44 -16.12 34.11
C ILE A 271 -2.17 -15.35 35.40
N PHE A 272 -0.90 -15.09 35.72
CA PHE A 272 -0.48 -14.34 36.91
C PHE A 272 -0.99 -12.90 36.89
N MET A 273 -0.85 -12.20 35.76
CA MET A 273 -1.36 -10.83 35.60
C MET A 273 -2.89 -10.79 35.73
N LEU A 274 -3.61 -11.73 35.11
CA LEU A 274 -5.07 -11.82 35.30
C LEU A 274 -5.46 -12.08 36.76
N ALA A 275 -4.72 -12.94 37.47
CA ALA A 275 -4.96 -13.20 38.89
C ALA A 275 -4.72 -11.95 39.75
N ILE A 276 -3.65 -11.18 39.48
CA ILE A 276 -3.37 -9.93 40.18
C ILE A 276 -4.50 -8.92 39.93
N VAL A 277 -4.89 -8.68 38.68
CA VAL A 277 -5.93 -7.68 38.37
C VAL A 277 -7.27 -8.06 38.99
N THR A 278 -7.63 -9.34 38.97
CA THR A 278 -8.82 -9.83 39.69
C THR A 278 -8.73 -9.59 41.20
N GLY A 279 -7.58 -9.90 41.81
CA GLY A 279 -7.34 -9.67 43.24
C GLY A 279 -7.41 -8.19 43.63
N LEU A 280 -6.76 -7.32 42.85
CA LEU A 280 -6.83 -5.86 43.03
C LEU A 280 -8.25 -5.34 42.88
N SER A 281 -9.03 -5.89 41.95
CA SER A 281 -10.43 -5.48 41.76
C SER A 281 -11.30 -5.81 42.98
N PHE A 282 -11.14 -6.99 43.58
CA PHE A 282 -11.85 -7.34 44.82
C PHE A 282 -11.33 -6.58 46.04
N TYR A 283 -10.04 -6.27 46.10
CA TYR A 283 -9.46 -5.45 47.15
C TYR A 283 -10.03 -4.02 47.14
N GLU A 284 -10.08 -3.38 45.96
CA GLU A 284 -10.67 -2.05 45.81
C GLU A 284 -12.18 -2.05 46.08
N PHE A 285 -12.90 -3.12 45.70
CA PHE A 285 -14.30 -3.28 46.08
C PHE A 285 -14.49 -3.27 47.61
N ASP A 286 -13.69 -4.02 48.35
CA ASP A 286 -13.79 -4.09 49.81
C ASP A 286 -13.47 -2.74 50.47
N GLN A 287 -12.43 -2.04 49.98
CA GLN A 287 -12.07 -0.71 50.48
C GLN A 287 -13.17 0.34 50.22
N LEU A 288 -13.69 0.40 49.00
CA LEU A 288 -14.75 1.35 48.64
C LEU A 288 -16.08 1.03 49.31
N ARG A 289 -16.38 -0.27 49.52
CA ARG A 289 -17.56 -0.69 50.28
C ARG A 289 -17.48 -0.20 51.73
N LYS A 290 -16.35 -0.42 52.41
CA LYS A 290 -16.13 0.04 53.79
C LYS A 290 -16.18 1.56 53.94
N LYS A 291 -15.75 2.30 52.91
CA LYS A 291 -15.78 3.77 52.90
C LYS A 291 -17.17 4.36 52.62
N ASN A 292 -18.01 3.68 51.84
CA ASN A 292 -19.32 4.18 51.39
C ASN A 292 -20.53 3.65 52.18
N ASP A 293 -20.33 2.93 53.29
CA ASP A 293 -21.41 2.34 54.12
C ASP A 293 -22.41 3.38 54.68
N ASN A 294 -22.12 4.69 54.57
CA ASN A 294 -22.99 5.79 55.02
C ASN A 294 -23.77 6.51 53.89
N GLN A 295 -23.65 6.12 52.61
CA GLN A 295 -24.42 6.72 51.52
C GLN A 295 -25.05 5.66 50.61
N ILE A 296 -26.35 5.42 50.78
CA ILE A 296 -27.14 4.61 49.85
C ILE A 296 -27.25 5.40 48.53
N ILE A 297 -26.48 5.01 47.52
CA ILE A 297 -26.52 5.60 46.18
C ILE A 297 -27.80 5.12 45.49
N THR A 298 -28.85 5.94 45.49
CA THR A 298 -30.18 5.59 44.92
C THR A 298 -30.38 6.03 43.47
N GLU A 299 -29.40 6.67 42.80
CA GLU A 299 -29.51 7.06 41.39
C GLU A 299 -28.29 6.64 40.56
N PHE A 300 -28.47 5.70 39.64
CA PHE A 300 -27.49 5.39 38.58
C PHE A 300 -27.57 6.46 37.49
N LYS A 301 -26.57 7.35 37.41
CA LYS A 301 -26.40 8.28 36.28
C LYS A 301 -25.38 7.71 35.30
N PHE A 302 -25.74 7.63 34.01
CA PHE A 302 -24.79 7.35 32.93
C PHE A 302 -23.99 8.61 32.63
N VAL A 303 -22.79 8.72 33.22
CA VAL A 303 -21.86 9.85 33.02
C VAL A 303 -20.63 9.33 32.30
N ALA A 304 -20.22 9.94 31.20
CA ALA A 304 -19.01 9.55 30.45
C ALA A 304 -17.71 10.04 31.13
N ASP A 305 -17.56 9.81 32.44
CA ASP A 305 -16.36 10.13 33.21
C ASP A 305 -15.78 8.85 33.84
N ALA A 306 -14.57 8.48 33.42
CA ALA A 306 -13.88 7.29 33.92
C ALA A 306 -13.47 7.40 35.40
N ASN A 307 -13.36 8.62 35.95
CA ASN A 307 -13.07 8.84 37.37
C ASN A 307 -14.29 8.56 38.24
N TYR A 308 -15.49 8.87 37.73
CA TYR A 308 -16.75 8.54 38.40
C TYR A 308 -16.89 7.03 38.60
N TYR A 309 -16.74 6.24 37.53
CA TYR A 309 -16.84 4.78 37.61
C TYR A 309 -15.74 4.14 38.48
N ARG A 310 -14.56 4.76 38.60
CA ARG A 310 -13.50 4.27 39.50
C ARG A 310 -13.84 4.42 40.98
N GLY A 311 -14.71 5.37 41.34
CA GLY A 311 -15.11 5.63 42.73
C GLY A 311 -16.29 4.79 43.24
N LEU A 312 -16.99 4.06 42.36
CA LEU A 312 -18.14 3.23 42.74
C LEU A 312 -17.69 1.81 43.14
N PRO A 313 -18.12 1.24 44.28
CA PRO A 313 -17.78 -0.13 44.64
C PRO A 313 -18.38 -1.16 43.65
N ILE A 314 -19.58 -0.89 43.12
CA ILE A 314 -20.30 -1.81 42.23
C ILE A 314 -19.51 -2.10 40.94
N THR A 315 -18.77 -1.13 40.40
CA THR A 315 -18.00 -1.31 39.16
C THR A 315 -16.86 -2.29 39.33
N TRP A 316 -16.12 -2.20 40.44
CA TRP A 316 -15.04 -3.11 40.80
C TRP A 316 -15.52 -4.53 41.10
N LEU A 317 -16.73 -4.68 41.68
CA LEU A 317 -17.38 -5.98 41.86
C LEU A 317 -17.70 -6.65 40.52
N VAL A 318 -18.35 -5.93 39.61
CA VAL A 318 -18.69 -6.45 38.27
C VAL A 318 -17.43 -6.79 37.49
N LEU A 319 -16.42 -5.91 37.51
CA LEU A 319 -15.12 -6.15 36.86
C LEU A 319 -14.42 -7.38 37.45
N GLY A 320 -14.38 -7.52 38.78
CA GLY A 320 -13.78 -8.67 39.47
C GLY A 320 -14.45 -10.00 39.12
N ILE A 321 -15.78 -10.04 39.04
CA ILE A 321 -16.53 -11.25 38.64
C ILE A 321 -16.21 -11.62 37.17
N LEU A 322 -16.24 -10.65 36.25
CA LEU A 322 -15.94 -10.89 34.84
C LEU A 322 -14.50 -11.41 34.65
N LEU A 323 -13.53 -10.80 35.33
CA LEU A 323 -12.13 -11.21 35.27
C LEU A 323 -11.89 -12.58 35.93
N SER A 324 -12.65 -12.92 36.98
CA SER A 324 -12.59 -14.26 37.60
C SER A 324 -13.06 -15.36 36.65
N ILE A 325 -14.18 -15.13 35.95
CA ILE A 325 -14.69 -16.05 34.93
C ILE A 325 -13.66 -16.21 33.81
N LEU A 326 -13.10 -15.09 33.35
CA LEU A 326 -12.04 -15.09 32.33
C LEU A 326 -10.80 -15.89 32.77
N LEU A 327 -10.39 -15.75 34.04
CA LEU A 327 -9.26 -16.48 34.62
C LEU A 327 -9.52 -17.99 34.64
N ILE A 328 -10.70 -18.42 35.11
CA ILE A 328 -11.07 -19.85 35.14
C ILE A 328 -11.09 -20.43 33.72
N ILE A 329 -11.73 -19.74 32.77
CA ILE A 329 -11.76 -20.14 31.35
C ILE A 329 -10.34 -20.25 30.80
N SER A 330 -9.48 -19.26 31.07
CA SER A 330 -8.08 -19.24 30.62
C SER A 330 -7.28 -20.44 31.15
N ILE A 331 -7.47 -20.80 32.42
CA ILE A 331 -6.83 -21.97 33.04
C ILE A 331 -7.35 -23.27 32.41
N LEU A 332 -8.66 -23.42 32.26
CA LEU A 332 -9.26 -24.62 31.64
C LEU A 332 -8.81 -24.81 30.19
N VAL A 333 -8.79 -23.73 29.40
CA VAL A 333 -8.27 -23.74 28.03
C VAL A 333 -6.80 -24.11 28.03
N PHE A 334 -5.99 -23.53 28.90
CA PHE A 334 -4.57 -23.86 29.01
C PHE A 334 -4.35 -25.36 29.29
N LEU A 335 -5.04 -25.91 30.30
CA LEU A 335 -4.97 -27.33 30.66
C LEU A 335 -5.36 -28.24 29.48
N ALA A 336 -6.42 -27.89 28.74
CA ALA A 336 -6.84 -28.62 27.55
C ALA A 336 -5.80 -28.57 26.41
N LEU A 337 -5.08 -27.44 26.28
CA LEU A 337 -4.09 -27.21 25.23
C LEU A 337 -2.70 -27.78 25.57
N LEU A 338 -2.40 -28.12 26.82
CA LEU A 338 -1.08 -28.63 27.26
C LEU A 338 -0.53 -29.77 26.39
N LYS A 339 -1.38 -30.75 26.04
CA LYS A 339 -0.98 -31.89 25.20
C LYS A 339 -0.63 -31.45 23.78
N ARG A 340 -1.43 -30.54 23.21
CA ARG A 340 -1.25 -30.00 21.85
C ARG A 340 -0.04 -29.07 21.77
N LEU A 341 0.19 -28.25 22.80
CA LEU A 341 1.34 -27.35 22.89
C LEU A 341 2.66 -28.12 22.87
N ARG A 342 2.75 -29.28 23.51
CA ARG A 342 3.96 -30.13 23.44
C ARG A 342 4.26 -30.61 22.02
N ILE A 343 3.22 -30.92 21.23
CA ILE A 343 3.36 -31.28 19.82
C ILE A 343 3.86 -30.09 19.02
N ALA A 344 3.23 -28.92 19.18
CA ALA A 344 3.65 -27.70 18.51
C ALA A 344 5.14 -27.44 18.76
N LEU A 345 5.56 -27.38 20.03
CA LEU A 345 6.95 -27.15 20.44
C LEU A 345 7.94 -28.19 19.86
N ALA A 346 7.50 -29.44 19.64
CA ALA A 346 8.33 -30.45 18.99
C ALA A 346 8.52 -30.18 17.49
N ILE A 347 7.45 -29.77 16.79
CA ILE A 347 7.51 -29.41 15.37
C ILE A 347 8.35 -28.15 15.17
N LEU A 348 8.17 -27.11 16.01
CA LEU A 348 9.02 -25.91 15.97
C LEU A 348 10.51 -26.27 16.08
N LYS A 349 10.86 -27.17 17.00
CA LYS A 349 12.24 -27.62 17.18
C LYS A 349 12.78 -28.38 15.97
N GLU A 350 11.96 -29.17 15.29
CA GLU A 350 12.38 -29.85 14.06
C GLU A 350 12.41 -28.90 12.85
N ALA A 351 11.53 -27.90 12.80
CA ALA A 351 11.54 -26.85 11.79
C ALA A 351 12.81 -26.01 11.87
N SER A 352 13.26 -25.61 13.07
CA SER A 352 14.50 -24.85 13.21
C SER A 352 15.73 -25.66 12.77
N LYS A 353 15.74 -26.99 12.98
CA LYS A 353 16.76 -27.88 12.42
C LYS A 353 16.68 -27.95 10.89
N ALA A 354 15.49 -28.08 10.33
CA ALA A 354 15.28 -28.15 8.88
C ALA A 354 15.77 -26.87 8.17
N VAL A 355 15.47 -25.71 8.75
CA VAL A 355 15.93 -24.39 8.28
C VAL A 355 17.45 -24.25 8.45
N GLY A 356 18.00 -24.62 9.61
CA GLY A 356 19.45 -24.58 9.84
C GLY A 356 20.25 -25.50 8.91
N TYR A 357 19.69 -26.67 8.58
CA TYR A 357 20.31 -27.59 7.61
C TYR A 357 20.25 -27.04 6.18
N ASN A 358 19.13 -26.44 5.79
CA ASN A 358 18.96 -25.79 4.49
C ASN A 358 19.28 -24.30 4.57
N PHE A 359 20.48 -23.92 5.04
CA PHE A 359 20.84 -22.52 5.29
C PHE A 359 20.52 -21.55 4.14
N PHE A 360 20.76 -21.96 2.88
CA PHE A 360 20.44 -21.13 1.71
C PHE A 360 18.95 -20.79 1.54
N SER A 361 18.03 -21.54 2.15
CA SER A 361 16.59 -21.22 2.12
C SER A 361 16.27 -19.93 2.89
N LEU A 362 17.15 -19.48 3.79
CA LEU A 362 16.97 -18.22 4.53
C LEU A 362 17.22 -16.99 3.68
N PHE A 363 18.03 -17.11 2.63
CA PHE A 363 18.23 -16.04 1.65
C PHE A 363 17.18 -16.07 0.54
N TRP A 364 16.41 -17.15 0.44
CA TRP A 364 15.35 -17.28 -0.56
C TRP A 364 14.39 -16.09 -0.59
N PRO A 365 13.89 -15.53 0.54
CA PRO A 365 12.96 -14.39 0.54
C PRO A 365 13.45 -13.12 -0.17
N PHE A 366 14.76 -12.92 -0.29
CA PHE A 366 15.30 -11.76 -1.00
C PHE A 366 14.95 -11.79 -2.49
N ILE A 367 14.97 -12.97 -3.11
CA ILE A 367 14.65 -13.13 -4.54
C ILE A 367 13.19 -12.73 -4.87
N PRO A 368 12.14 -13.31 -4.24
CA PRO A 368 10.76 -12.90 -4.48
C PRO A 368 10.50 -11.48 -3.99
N PHE A 369 11.20 -10.98 -2.97
CA PHE A 369 11.07 -9.58 -2.55
C PHE A 369 11.59 -8.60 -3.61
N LEU A 370 12.79 -8.85 -4.16
CA LEU A 370 13.33 -8.06 -5.27
C LEU A 370 12.44 -8.15 -6.50
N LEU A 371 11.90 -9.33 -6.80
CA LEU A 371 10.97 -9.53 -7.90
C LEU A 371 9.66 -8.75 -7.67
N GLN A 372 9.12 -8.72 -6.44
CA GLN A 372 7.95 -7.92 -6.09
C GLN A 372 8.20 -6.42 -6.22
N ILE A 373 9.37 -5.92 -5.77
CA ILE A 373 9.76 -4.53 -6.00
C ILE A 373 9.84 -4.25 -7.50
N GLY A 374 10.47 -5.13 -8.27
CA GLY A 374 10.56 -5.00 -9.73
C GLY A 374 9.18 -4.94 -10.39
N ILE A 375 8.25 -5.82 -10.00
CA ILE A 375 6.86 -5.81 -10.47
C ILE A 375 6.14 -4.51 -10.09
N PHE A 376 6.30 -4.05 -8.85
CA PHE A 376 5.67 -2.82 -8.38
C PHE A 376 6.21 -1.59 -9.12
N VAL A 377 7.52 -1.48 -9.29
CA VAL A 377 8.16 -0.40 -10.05
C VAL A 377 7.72 -0.44 -11.51
N TYR A 378 7.74 -1.62 -12.14
CA TYR A 378 7.28 -1.79 -13.51
C TYR A 378 5.81 -1.35 -13.67
N TRP A 379 4.93 -1.83 -12.78
CA TRP A 379 3.53 -1.41 -12.77
C TRP A 379 3.37 0.09 -12.54
N ALA A 380 4.08 0.69 -11.58
CA ALA A 380 3.97 2.11 -11.26
C ALA A 380 4.40 2.99 -12.45
N VAL A 381 5.50 2.61 -13.12
CA VAL A 381 5.97 3.26 -14.33
C VAL A 381 4.91 3.15 -15.43
N VAL A 382 4.41 1.95 -15.71
CA VAL A 382 3.35 1.76 -16.73
C VAL A 382 2.09 2.54 -16.38
N ALA A 383 1.65 2.55 -15.12
CA ALA A 383 0.47 3.29 -14.69
C ALA A 383 0.62 4.81 -14.85
N ILE A 384 1.81 5.36 -14.56
CA ILE A 384 2.14 6.78 -14.76
C ILE A 384 2.09 7.13 -16.25
N TYR A 385 2.78 6.36 -17.09
CA TYR A 385 2.78 6.59 -18.53
C TYR A 385 1.37 6.47 -19.12
N LEU A 386 0.61 5.47 -18.70
CA LEU A 386 -0.77 5.29 -19.12
C LEU A 386 -1.67 6.44 -18.63
N SER A 387 -1.41 7.03 -17.45
CA SER A 387 -2.17 8.18 -16.94
C SER A 387 -1.86 9.50 -17.65
N THR A 388 -0.74 9.57 -18.37
CA THR A 388 -0.27 10.73 -19.13
C THR A 388 -0.38 10.52 -20.64
N ALA A 389 -0.98 9.39 -21.05
CA ALA A 389 -1.21 9.08 -22.45
C ALA A 389 -2.35 9.93 -23.00
N GLY A 390 -2.05 10.78 -23.97
CA GLY A 390 -3.04 11.67 -24.58
C GLY A 390 -2.43 12.90 -25.23
N LYS A 391 -3.21 13.55 -26.08
CA LYS A 391 -2.87 14.80 -26.76
C LYS A 391 -3.47 16.00 -26.01
N PRO A 392 -2.92 17.22 -26.15
CA PRO A 392 -3.49 18.39 -25.52
C PRO A 392 -4.85 18.72 -26.13
N ILE A 393 -5.88 18.76 -25.28
CA ILE A 393 -7.25 19.16 -25.65
C ILE A 393 -7.45 20.61 -25.21
N TYR A 394 -8.06 21.41 -26.08
CA TYR A 394 -8.37 22.81 -25.82
C TYR A 394 -9.88 23.02 -25.85
N ARG A 395 -10.39 23.79 -24.88
CA ARG A 395 -11.82 24.08 -24.74
C ARG A 395 -12.08 25.57 -24.57
N ILE A 396 -13.28 25.99 -24.93
CA ILE A 396 -13.71 27.38 -24.87
C ILE A 396 -14.21 27.71 -23.46
N VAL A 397 -13.68 28.79 -22.88
CA VAL A 397 -14.04 29.31 -21.56
C VAL A 397 -14.44 30.78 -21.64
N TYR A 398 -15.57 31.17 -21.05
CA TYR A 398 -16.01 32.57 -20.91
C TYR A 398 -16.48 32.87 -19.48
N ASN A 399 -16.47 34.15 -19.09
CA ASN A 399 -17.10 34.60 -17.84
C ASN A 399 -18.63 34.45 -17.99
N GLU A 400 -19.30 33.83 -17.03
CA GLU A 400 -20.71 33.38 -17.07
C GLU A 400 -21.77 34.43 -17.50
N THR A 401 -21.41 35.69 -17.70
CA THR A 401 -22.34 36.80 -17.97
C THR A 401 -22.69 37.06 -19.44
N LEU A 402 -22.18 36.30 -20.43
CA LEU A 402 -22.52 36.55 -21.84
C LEU A 402 -22.72 35.25 -22.66
N ALA A 403 -23.80 34.53 -22.37
CA ALA A 403 -24.11 33.25 -23.02
C ALA A 403 -25.00 33.34 -24.29
N ASN A 404 -25.31 34.52 -24.84
CA ASN A 404 -26.50 34.67 -25.69
C ASN A 404 -26.32 35.17 -27.14
N THR A 405 -25.18 34.98 -27.81
CA THR A 405 -25.07 35.43 -29.23
C THR A 405 -24.35 34.53 -30.23
N THR A 406 -23.90 33.31 -29.88
CA THR A 406 -23.30 32.39 -30.87
C THR A 406 -23.63 30.93 -30.58
N ASN A 407 -23.66 30.06 -31.60
CA ASN A 407 -23.86 28.59 -31.52
C ASN A 407 -22.72 27.84 -30.79
N VAL A 408 -22.01 28.49 -29.87
CA VAL A 408 -20.81 27.98 -29.20
C VAL A 408 -21.10 27.89 -27.71
N GLN A 409 -21.05 26.68 -27.16
CA GLN A 409 -21.33 26.40 -25.75
C GLN A 409 -20.04 26.39 -24.91
N LEU A 410 -20.17 26.66 -23.61
CA LEU A 410 -19.06 26.55 -22.66
C LEU A 410 -18.52 25.12 -22.66
N GLY A 411 -17.22 24.98 -22.89
CA GLY A 411 -16.57 23.67 -22.90
C GLY A 411 -16.54 22.97 -24.27
N ASP A 412 -17.01 23.62 -25.34
CA ASP A 412 -16.81 23.14 -26.71
C ASP A 412 -15.31 23.10 -27.05
N ILE A 413 -14.94 22.13 -27.89
CA ILE A 413 -13.57 21.91 -28.35
C ILE A 413 -13.18 23.01 -29.34
N CYS A 414 -11.95 23.51 -29.23
CA CYS A 414 -11.44 24.55 -30.12
C CYS A 414 -10.01 24.25 -30.57
N ASP A 415 -9.62 24.72 -31.75
CA ASP A 415 -8.23 24.72 -32.20
C ASP A 415 -7.63 26.11 -31.93
N PRO A 416 -6.61 26.24 -31.07
CA PRO A 416 -6.02 27.54 -30.74
C PRO A 416 -5.41 28.25 -31.96
N LYS A 417 -5.10 27.54 -33.06
CA LYS A 417 -4.58 28.16 -34.30
C LYS A 417 -5.68 28.70 -35.21
N LYS A 418 -6.91 28.20 -35.11
CA LYS A 418 -8.06 28.60 -35.94
C LYS A 418 -9.05 29.47 -35.20
N TRP A 419 -8.98 29.51 -33.87
CA TRP A 419 -9.86 30.32 -33.03
C TRP A 419 -9.58 31.81 -33.19
N ASN A 420 -10.48 32.52 -33.87
CA ASN A 420 -10.38 33.96 -34.09
C ASN A 420 -11.52 34.66 -33.32
N ASN A 421 -11.18 35.58 -32.41
CA ASN A 421 -12.13 36.31 -31.55
C ASN A 421 -13.07 37.27 -32.32
N THR A 422 -13.11 37.21 -33.65
CA THR A 422 -13.82 38.16 -34.53
C THR A 422 -15.34 37.98 -34.59
N ASN A 423 -15.90 36.88 -34.05
CA ASN A 423 -17.33 36.58 -34.14
C ASN A 423 -18.17 37.03 -32.93
N GLY A 424 -17.67 37.98 -32.12
CA GLY A 424 -18.43 38.51 -30.97
C GLY A 424 -18.56 37.56 -29.78
N SER A 425 -17.86 36.42 -29.79
CA SER A 425 -17.79 35.48 -28.68
C SER A 425 -16.67 35.88 -27.71
N ASN A 426 -17.01 36.28 -26.48
CA ASN A 426 -16.07 36.59 -25.39
C ASN A 426 -15.34 35.35 -24.81
N GLY A 427 -15.27 34.25 -25.57
CA GLY A 427 -14.66 32.98 -25.15
C GLY A 427 -13.17 32.90 -25.49
N GLN A 428 -12.36 32.46 -24.54
CA GLN A 428 -10.95 32.13 -24.74
C GLN A 428 -10.81 30.62 -24.96
N CYS A 429 -10.14 30.23 -26.05
CA CYS A 429 -9.71 28.85 -26.26
C CYS A 429 -8.48 28.58 -25.40
N VAL A 430 -8.63 27.78 -24.36
CA VAL A 430 -7.54 27.49 -23.40
C VAL A 430 -7.25 26.00 -23.36
N PHE A 431 -5.98 25.67 -23.12
CA PHE A 431 -5.60 24.30 -22.79
C PHE A 431 -6.40 23.83 -21.57
N TRP A 432 -7.05 22.67 -21.73
CA TRP A 432 -7.92 22.10 -20.71
C TRP A 432 -7.23 20.95 -19.99
N GLU A 433 -6.89 19.89 -20.72
CA GLU A 433 -6.19 18.71 -20.21
C GLU A 433 -5.48 17.95 -21.33
N TYR A 434 -4.57 17.05 -20.97
CA TYR A 434 -4.10 16.01 -21.88
C TYR A 434 -5.10 14.85 -21.85
N GLY A 435 -5.56 14.41 -23.01
CA GLY A 435 -6.53 13.34 -23.12
C GLY A 435 -6.72 12.89 -24.57
N TYR A 436 -7.79 12.15 -24.83
CA TYR A 436 -8.15 11.73 -26.18
C TYR A 436 -9.52 12.26 -26.57
N ASP A 437 -9.62 12.80 -27.77
CA ASP A 437 -10.87 13.26 -28.34
C ASP A 437 -11.21 12.48 -29.62
N PRO A 438 -12.31 11.68 -29.62
CA PRO A 438 -12.72 10.90 -30.77
C PRO A 438 -12.94 11.71 -32.06
N GLN A 439 -13.28 12.99 -31.97
CA GLN A 439 -13.60 13.83 -33.14
C GLN A 439 -12.34 14.41 -33.81
N ILE A 440 -11.31 14.74 -33.03
CA ILE A 440 -10.06 15.34 -33.54
C ILE A 440 -9.15 14.28 -34.17
N ASP A 441 -9.08 13.09 -33.57
CA ASP A 441 -8.08 12.09 -33.95
C ASP A 441 -8.50 11.24 -35.16
N LEU A 442 -9.79 11.22 -35.53
CA LEU A 442 -10.27 10.48 -36.71
C LEU A 442 -9.58 10.90 -38.02
N ASP A 443 -9.29 12.20 -38.17
CA ASP A 443 -8.62 12.78 -39.36
C ASP A 443 -7.12 12.47 -39.41
N SER A 444 -6.44 12.41 -38.27
CA SER A 444 -5.01 12.07 -38.20
C SER A 444 -4.74 10.57 -38.41
N VAL A 445 -5.73 9.73 -38.06
CA VAL A 445 -5.66 8.26 -38.13
C VAL A 445 -6.11 7.71 -39.49
N LEU A 446 -6.54 8.56 -40.43
CA LEU A 446 -6.84 8.17 -41.81
C LEU A 446 -5.57 7.99 -42.69
N ASN A 447 -4.40 8.41 -42.22
CA ASN A 447 -3.18 8.51 -43.04
C ASN A 447 -2.02 7.56 -42.66
N GLY A 448 -2.27 6.31 -42.22
CA GLY A 448 -1.18 5.30 -42.29
C GLY A 448 -1.08 4.13 -41.31
N THR A 449 -2.09 3.77 -40.51
CA THR A 449 -2.03 2.57 -39.63
C THR A 449 -3.04 1.49 -40.01
N GLY A 450 -2.68 0.22 -39.82
CA GLY A 450 -3.54 -0.93 -40.13
C GLY A 450 -4.85 -0.94 -39.34
N THR A 451 -5.94 -1.34 -39.99
CA THR A 451 -7.34 -1.25 -39.50
C THR A 451 -7.57 -1.83 -38.11
N HIS A 452 -6.89 -2.93 -37.73
CA HIS A 452 -7.03 -3.55 -36.42
C HIS A 452 -6.30 -2.83 -35.28
N PHE A 453 -5.11 -2.27 -35.55
CA PHE A 453 -4.36 -1.48 -34.54
C PHE A 453 -5.06 -0.13 -34.29
N LYS A 454 -5.68 0.43 -35.32
CA LYS A 454 -6.55 1.62 -35.24
C LYS A 454 -7.72 1.43 -34.28
N SER A 455 -8.47 0.34 -34.40
CA SER A 455 -9.59 0.04 -33.49
C SER A 455 -9.15 -0.17 -32.04
N PHE A 456 -7.95 -0.74 -31.83
CA PHE A 456 -7.39 -0.92 -30.50
C PHE A 456 -7.03 0.42 -29.83
N ILE A 457 -6.36 1.34 -30.54
CA ILE A 457 -6.01 2.67 -29.99
C ILE A 457 -7.26 3.46 -29.61
N ILE A 458 -8.27 3.49 -30.48
CA ILE A 458 -9.54 4.19 -30.20
C ILE A 458 -10.19 3.61 -28.94
N PHE A 459 -10.28 2.29 -28.83
CA PHE A 459 -10.90 1.62 -27.68
C PHE A 459 -10.15 1.90 -26.35
N VAL A 460 -8.82 1.78 -26.36
CA VAL A 460 -7.96 2.03 -25.17
C VAL A 460 -8.09 3.47 -24.70
N ASN A 461 -8.17 4.41 -25.64
CA ASN A 461 -8.25 5.84 -25.33
C ASN A 461 -9.67 6.30 -24.96
N GLU A 462 -10.70 5.74 -25.56
CA GLU A 462 -12.10 6.01 -25.19
C GLU A 462 -12.41 5.49 -23.78
N HIS A 463 -11.79 4.36 -23.39
CA HIS A 463 -11.98 3.71 -22.10
C HIS A 463 -10.72 3.75 -21.25
N GLN A 464 -10.09 4.91 -21.06
CA GLN A 464 -8.84 5.11 -20.29
C GLN A 464 -8.81 4.41 -18.91
N TRP A 465 -9.97 4.24 -18.26
CA TRP A 465 -10.09 3.53 -16.99
C TRP A 465 -9.83 2.01 -17.11
N LEU A 466 -10.14 1.37 -18.24
CA LEU A 466 -10.06 -0.07 -18.43
C LEU A 466 -8.60 -0.57 -18.50
N PRO A 467 -7.69 0.04 -19.29
CA PRO A 467 -6.26 -0.24 -19.24
C PRO A 467 -5.66 -0.07 -17.84
N GLN A 468 -6.11 0.92 -17.07
CA GLN A 468 -5.66 1.16 -15.70
C GLN A 468 -6.15 0.06 -14.75
N VAL A 469 -7.41 -0.36 -14.87
CA VAL A 469 -7.94 -1.50 -14.09
C VAL A 469 -7.21 -2.79 -14.45
N PHE A 470 -6.92 -3.02 -15.73
CA PHE A 470 -6.13 -4.17 -16.19
C PHE A 470 -4.71 -4.16 -15.62
N SER A 471 -4.02 -3.00 -15.60
CA SER A 471 -2.68 -2.88 -15.02
C SER A 471 -2.68 -3.21 -13.53
N VAL A 472 -3.67 -2.71 -12.77
CA VAL A 472 -3.85 -3.01 -11.34
C VAL A 472 -4.17 -4.49 -11.11
N PHE A 473 -4.99 -5.10 -11.95
CA PHE A 473 -5.25 -6.54 -11.91
C PHE A 473 -3.95 -7.34 -12.10
N MET A 474 -3.13 -6.96 -13.08
CA MET A 474 -1.82 -7.59 -13.33
C MET A 474 -0.87 -7.42 -12.14
N LEU A 475 -0.86 -6.26 -11.46
CA LEU A 475 -0.11 -6.07 -10.22
C LEU A 475 -0.52 -7.10 -9.16
N PHE A 476 -1.83 -7.28 -8.93
CA PHE A 476 -2.32 -8.24 -7.94
C PHE A 476 -2.00 -9.68 -8.33
N TRP A 477 -2.15 -10.04 -9.61
CA TRP A 477 -1.89 -11.38 -10.10
C TRP A 477 -0.40 -11.74 -10.03
N LEU A 478 0.47 -10.89 -10.55
CA LEU A 478 1.92 -11.10 -10.52
C LEU A 478 2.45 -11.14 -9.09
N THR A 479 1.98 -10.26 -8.19
CA THR A 479 2.37 -10.29 -6.79
C THR A 479 1.92 -11.60 -6.10
N ALA A 480 0.68 -12.03 -6.33
CA ALA A 480 0.18 -13.30 -5.78
C ALA A 480 0.92 -14.51 -6.36
N PHE A 481 1.31 -14.45 -7.63
CA PHE A 481 2.10 -15.47 -8.30
C PHE A 481 3.49 -15.61 -7.66
N VAL A 482 4.19 -14.51 -7.41
CA VAL A 482 5.51 -14.53 -6.76
C VAL A 482 5.42 -15.08 -5.33
N ILE A 483 4.37 -14.73 -4.58
CA ILE A 483 4.12 -15.29 -3.24
C ILE A 483 3.90 -16.80 -3.34
N GLY A 484 3.03 -17.26 -4.24
CA GLY A 484 2.72 -18.69 -4.41
C GLY A 484 3.92 -19.49 -4.89
N PHE A 485 4.72 -18.93 -5.80
CA PHE A 485 5.98 -19.51 -6.27
C PHE A 485 6.96 -19.70 -5.12
N SER A 486 7.15 -18.67 -4.29
CA SER A 486 8.01 -18.74 -3.11
C SER A 486 7.54 -19.81 -2.12
N GLN A 487 6.23 -19.90 -1.87
CA GLN A 487 5.64 -20.92 -1.00
C GLN A 487 5.87 -22.33 -1.53
N LEU A 488 5.67 -22.57 -2.83
CA LEU A 488 5.88 -23.88 -3.44
C LEU A 488 7.35 -24.31 -3.39
N VAL A 489 8.29 -23.39 -3.67
CA VAL A 489 9.73 -23.67 -3.61
C VAL A 489 10.16 -24.03 -2.19
N LEU A 490 9.74 -23.25 -1.19
CA LEU A 490 10.03 -23.52 0.22
C LEU A 490 9.40 -24.83 0.69
N ALA A 491 8.14 -25.08 0.34
CA ALA A 491 7.47 -26.34 0.67
C ALA A 491 8.20 -27.54 0.06
N GLY A 492 8.71 -27.43 -1.17
CA GLY A 492 9.47 -28.50 -1.81
C GLY A 492 10.82 -28.79 -1.13
N ILE A 493 11.48 -27.80 -0.54
CA ILE A 493 12.71 -27.99 0.25
C ILE A 493 12.39 -28.80 1.52
N TYR A 494 11.38 -28.36 2.28
CA TYR A 494 11.08 -28.96 3.58
C TYR A 494 10.34 -30.28 3.48
N ALA A 495 9.51 -30.47 2.46
CA ALA A 495 8.92 -31.77 2.14
C ALA A 495 10.01 -32.77 1.79
N ARG A 496 11.00 -32.36 0.98
CA ARG A 496 12.16 -33.22 0.69
C ARG A 496 12.88 -33.55 1.99
N TYR A 497 13.24 -32.56 2.82
CA TYR A 497 13.92 -32.78 4.12
C TYR A 497 13.17 -33.77 5.03
N TYR A 498 11.84 -33.82 4.94
CA TYR A 498 11.05 -34.78 5.70
C TYR A 498 11.13 -36.20 5.11
N TRP A 499 10.85 -36.35 3.81
CA TRP A 499 10.60 -37.65 3.16
C TRP A 499 11.83 -38.35 2.58
N ASP A 500 12.96 -37.66 2.35
CA ASP A 500 14.12 -38.20 1.63
C ASP A 500 15.43 -38.10 2.42
N ARG A 501 15.36 -38.14 3.76
CA ARG A 501 16.47 -37.84 4.69
C ARG A 501 17.78 -38.59 4.43
N GLU A 502 17.70 -39.83 3.98
CA GLU A 502 18.87 -40.70 3.79
C GLU A 502 19.64 -40.43 2.50
N ARG A 503 19.03 -39.73 1.52
CA ARG A 503 19.66 -39.41 0.22
C ARG A 503 19.96 -37.92 0.03
N PHE A 504 19.97 -37.16 1.14
CA PHE A 504 20.24 -35.72 1.09
C PHE A 504 21.70 -35.39 0.82
N GLY A 505 21.98 -34.97 -0.41
CA GLY A 505 23.18 -34.21 -0.76
C GLY A 505 23.10 -32.74 -0.35
N VAL A 506 24.23 -32.03 -0.52
CA VAL A 506 24.50 -30.63 -0.16
C VAL A 506 23.28 -29.66 -0.17
N PRO A 507 23.12 -28.78 0.84
CA PRO A 507 21.96 -27.88 1.00
C PRO A 507 21.56 -27.06 -0.24
N CYS A 508 22.54 -26.60 -1.03
CA CYS A 508 22.31 -25.85 -2.26
C CYS A 508 21.54 -26.67 -3.31
N SER A 509 21.81 -27.98 -3.41
CA SER A 509 21.11 -28.87 -4.34
C SER A 509 19.62 -29.03 -4.03
N SER A 510 19.22 -28.86 -2.76
CA SER A 510 17.82 -28.94 -2.33
C SER A 510 17.00 -27.76 -2.83
N LEU A 511 17.53 -26.54 -2.65
CA LEU A 511 16.94 -25.30 -3.13
C LEU A 511 16.83 -25.33 -4.67
N LEU A 512 17.93 -25.63 -5.36
CA LEU A 512 17.95 -25.60 -6.83
C LEU A 512 17.03 -26.66 -7.43
N ALA A 513 16.97 -27.87 -6.86
CA ALA A 513 16.06 -28.91 -7.32
C ALA A 513 14.59 -28.55 -7.06
N SER A 514 14.27 -27.90 -5.93
CA SER A 514 12.91 -27.43 -5.65
C SER A 514 12.50 -26.30 -6.59
N LEU A 515 13.42 -25.36 -6.85
CA LEU A 515 13.25 -24.27 -7.79
C LEU A 515 12.94 -24.78 -9.20
N PHE A 516 13.77 -25.70 -9.69
CA PHE A 516 13.59 -26.30 -11.01
C PHE A 516 12.24 -27.00 -11.13
N ARG A 517 11.84 -27.78 -10.11
CA ARG A 517 10.52 -28.44 -10.12
C ARG A 517 9.37 -27.45 -10.17
N ALA A 518 9.44 -26.34 -9.42
CA ALA A 518 8.42 -25.31 -9.42
C ALA A 518 8.30 -24.61 -10.79
N LEU A 519 9.45 -24.28 -11.40
CA LEU A 519 9.51 -23.60 -12.70
C LEU A 519 9.07 -24.48 -13.88
N ILE A 520 9.43 -25.76 -13.89
CA ILE A 520 9.16 -26.61 -15.06
C ILE A 520 7.79 -27.27 -14.98
N PHE A 521 7.40 -27.78 -13.80
CA PHE A 521 6.21 -28.63 -13.70
C PHE A 521 4.98 -27.93 -13.15
N HIS A 522 5.12 -26.84 -12.37
CA HIS A 522 4.03 -26.35 -11.52
C HIS A 522 3.66 -24.87 -11.71
N LEU A 523 4.13 -24.22 -12.79
CA LEU A 523 3.77 -22.83 -13.10
C LEU A 523 2.26 -22.63 -13.25
N GLY A 524 1.56 -23.56 -13.91
CA GLY A 524 0.11 -23.49 -14.08
C GLY A 524 -0.65 -23.51 -12.76
N THR A 525 -0.24 -24.38 -11.83
CA THR A 525 -0.83 -24.47 -10.48
C THR A 525 -0.65 -23.19 -9.69
N ILE A 526 0.53 -22.57 -9.76
CA ILE A 526 0.82 -21.31 -9.09
C ILE A 526 0.02 -20.17 -9.74
N ALA A 527 -0.02 -20.10 -11.07
CA ALA A 527 -0.75 -19.10 -11.82
C ALA A 527 -2.24 -19.13 -11.52
N PHE A 528 -2.84 -20.32 -11.47
CA PHE A 528 -4.25 -20.49 -11.13
C PHE A 528 -4.55 -20.07 -9.68
N GLY A 529 -3.76 -20.56 -8.71
CA GLY A 529 -3.94 -20.14 -7.32
C GLY A 529 -3.81 -18.62 -7.16
N ALA A 530 -2.83 -18.02 -7.83
CA ALA A 530 -2.63 -16.57 -7.84
C ALA A 530 -3.79 -15.80 -8.49
N LEU A 531 -4.39 -16.34 -9.56
CA LEU A 531 -5.52 -15.74 -10.27
C LEU A 531 -6.73 -15.59 -9.34
N VAL A 532 -7.08 -16.64 -8.60
CA VAL A 532 -8.23 -16.62 -7.69
C VAL A 532 -8.05 -15.56 -6.59
N ILE A 533 -6.83 -15.41 -6.06
CA ILE A 533 -6.51 -14.35 -5.09
C ILE A 533 -6.61 -12.96 -5.75
N ALA A 534 -6.10 -12.81 -6.97
CA ALA A 534 -6.10 -11.53 -7.68
C ALA A 534 -7.51 -11.03 -7.99
N ILE A 535 -8.42 -11.92 -8.42
CA ILE A 535 -9.82 -11.59 -8.68
C ILE A 535 -10.50 -11.07 -7.41
N VAL A 536 -10.38 -11.79 -6.29
CA VAL A 536 -11.00 -11.36 -5.03
C VAL A 536 -10.41 -10.04 -4.52
N LYS A 537 -9.09 -9.84 -4.67
CA LYS A 537 -8.45 -8.56 -4.35
C LYS A 537 -8.95 -7.41 -5.22
N LEU A 538 -9.12 -7.64 -6.52
CA LEU A 538 -9.63 -6.63 -7.44
C LEU A 538 -11.06 -6.24 -7.09
N ILE A 539 -11.96 -7.22 -6.90
CA ILE A 539 -13.36 -6.98 -6.52
C ILE A 539 -13.41 -6.19 -5.21
N ARG A 540 -12.60 -6.57 -4.22
CA ARG A 540 -12.51 -5.86 -2.95
C ARG A 540 -12.03 -4.42 -3.12
N GLY A 541 -10.99 -4.20 -3.92
CA GLY A 541 -10.47 -2.86 -4.22
C GLY A 541 -11.50 -1.97 -4.93
N ILE A 542 -12.26 -2.53 -5.87
CA ILE A 542 -13.35 -1.82 -6.56
C ILE A 542 -14.46 -1.43 -5.57
N LEU A 543 -14.87 -2.34 -4.69
CA LEU A 543 -15.89 -2.02 -3.67
C LEU A 543 -15.42 -0.94 -2.69
N GLU A 544 -14.16 -1.00 -2.24
CA GLU A 544 -13.59 0.03 -1.35
C GLU A 544 -13.55 1.40 -2.06
N TYR A 545 -13.20 1.44 -3.35
CA TYR A 545 -13.23 2.66 -4.15
C TYR A 545 -14.65 3.22 -4.34
N ILE A 546 -15.63 2.36 -4.65
CA ILE A 546 -17.03 2.78 -4.80
C ILE A 546 -17.56 3.35 -3.49
N GLU A 547 -17.34 2.66 -2.36
CA GLU A 547 -17.77 3.09 -1.03
C GLU A 547 -17.23 4.48 -0.70
N GLU A 548 -15.96 4.74 -0.99
CA GLU A 548 -15.34 6.04 -0.77
C GLU A 548 -15.98 7.15 -1.63
N LYS A 549 -16.30 6.86 -2.89
CA LYS A 549 -16.92 7.84 -3.80
C LYS A 549 -18.37 8.18 -3.51
N ILE A 550 -19.10 7.31 -2.83
CA ILE A 550 -20.52 7.50 -2.51
C ILE A 550 -20.78 7.76 -1.03
N LYS A 551 -19.72 7.81 -0.21
CA LYS A 551 -19.80 7.93 1.26
C LYS A 551 -20.69 9.10 1.70
N ASP A 552 -20.66 10.22 0.99
CA ASP A 552 -21.41 11.44 1.31
C ASP A 552 -22.85 11.46 0.76
N LYS A 553 -23.23 10.46 -0.07
CA LYS A 553 -24.51 10.41 -0.79
C LYS A 553 -25.41 9.23 -0.40
N THR A 554 -24.91 8.28 0.37
CA THR A 554 -25.65 7.04 0.70
C THR A 554 -26.33 7.05 2.07
N GLY A 555 -27.52 6.47 2.15
CA GLY A 555 -28.21 6.16 3.40
C GLY A 555 -27.56 5.01 4.20
N ILE A 556 -28.03 4.82 5.43
CA ILE A 556 -27.48 3.86 6.41
C ILE A 556 -27.46 2.42 5.89
N ILE A 557 -28.49 2.00 5.14
CA ILE A 557 -28.63 0.63 4.60
C ILE A 557 -27.50 0.30 3.62
N ALA A 558 -27.20 1.21 2.68
CA ALA A 558 -26.13 1.01 1.73
C ALA A 558 -24.76 0.93 2.43
N ARG A 559 -24.51 1.80 3.44
CA ARG A 559 -23.28 1.73 4.25
C ARG A 559 -23.15 0.40 5.00
N CYS A 560 -24.26 -0.14 5.53
CA CYS A 560 -24.28 -1.46 6.16
C CYS A 560 -23.94 -2.58 5.16
N LEU A 561 -24.52 -2.53 3.95
CA LEU A 561 -24.24 -3.51 2.89
C LEU A 561 -22.76 -3.49 2.46
N PHE A 562 -22.18 -2.30 2.24
CA PHE A 562 -20.74 -2.18 1.92
C PHE A 562 -19.86 -2.74 3.03
N CYS A 563 -20.19 -2.46 4.30
CA CYS A 563 -19.49 -3.02 5.45
C CYS A 563 -19.54 -4.57 5.44
N CYS A 564 -20.72 -5.16 5.21
CA CYS A 564 -20.90 -6.61 5.13
C CYS A 564 -20.11 -7.22 3.97
N CYS A 565 -20.25 -6.69 2.74
CA CYS A 565 -19.53 -7.18 1.57
C CYS A 565 -18.00 -7.08 1.74
N ARG A 566 -17.51 -5.97 2.28
CA ARG A 566 -16.08 -5.76 2.58
C ARG A 566 -15.57 -6.80 3.58
N CYS A 567 -16.32 -7.07 4.64
CA CYS A 567 -15.99 -8.10 5.62
C CYS A 567 -15.97 -9.50 4.98
N CYS A 568 -16.98 -9.86 4.18
CA CYS A 568 -17.05 -11.14 3.48
C CYS A 568 -15.87 -11.34 2.51
N LEU A 569 -15.52 -10.33 1.70
CA LEU A 569 -14.40 -10.42 0.77
C LEU A 569 -13.05 -10.44 1.48
N PHE A 570 -12.91 -9.70 2.59
CA PHE A 570 -11.72 -9.81 3.43
C PHE A 570 -11.55 -11.23 3.98
N CYS A 571 -12.64 -11.83 4.49
CA CYS A 571 -12.65 -13.22 4.97
C CYS A 571 -12.33 -14.21 3.84
N LEU A 572 -12.92 -14.02 2.65
CA LEU A 572 -12.66 -14.85 1.47
C LEU A 572 -11.20 -14.74 1.03
N GLU A 573 -10.62 -13.53 0.96
CA GLU A 573 -9.21 -13.32 0.64
C GLU A 573 -8.29 -14.08 1.62
N LYS A 574 -8.60 -14.03 2.92
CA LYS A 574 -7.84 -14.75 3.95
C LYS A 574 -7.98 -16.27 3.81
N PHE A 575 -9.19 -16.75 3.58
CA PHE A 575 -9.46 -18.17 3.36
C PHE A 575 -8.73 -18.69 2.10
N LEU A 576 -8.78 -17.96 0.99
CA LEU A 576 -8.10 -18.34 -0.25
C LEU A 576 -6.58 -18.36 -0.08
N LYS A 577 -6.00 -17.39 0.61
CA LYS A 577 -4.57 -17.41 0.96
C LYS A 577 -4.20 -18.64 1.80
N PHE A 578 -5.05 -18.99 2.77
CA PHE A 578 -4.87 -20.20 3.57
C PHE A 578 -4.97 -21.47 2.71
N LEU A 579 -6.00 -21.60 1.88
CA LEU A 579 -6.20 -22.75 1.01
C LEU A 579 -5.03 -22.92 0.03
N ASN A 580 -4.63 -21.84 -0.65
CA ASN A 580 -3.52 -21.85 -1.60
C ASN A 580 -2.21 -22.28 -0.94
N ARG A 581 -1.88 -21.72 0.24
CA ARG A 581 -0.65 -22.06 0.96
C ARG A 581 -0.58 -23.57 1.24
N ASN A 582 -1.67 -24.17 1.70
CA ASN A 582 -1.73 -25.60 1.99
C ASN A 582 -1.77 -26.45 0.71
N ALA A 583 -2.46 -25.99 -0.34
CA ALA A 583 -2.48 -26.65 -1.65
C ALA A 583 -1.08 -26.71 -2.27
N TYR A 584 -0.27 -25.65 -2.15
CA TYR A 584 1.11 -25.65 -2.62
C TYR A 584 1.98 -26.63 -1.84
N ILE A 585 1.76 -26.80 -0.53
CA ILE A 585 2.46 -27.84 0.25
C ILE A 585 2.14 -29.24 -0.27
N ILE A 586 0.87 -29.55 -0.51
CA ILE A 586 0.48 -30.86 -1.08
C ILE A 586 1.02 -31.04 -2.50
N THR A 587 1.01 -29.98 -3.32
CA THR A 587 1.63 -29.98 -4.65
C THR A 587 3.14 -30.25 -4.57
N ALA A 588 3.82 -29.69 -3.56
CA ALA A 588 5.24 -29.96 -3.35
C ALA A 588 5.52 -31.43 -2.98
N ILE A 589 4.59 -32.11 -2.29
CA ILE A 589 4.74 -33.52 -1.91
C ILE A 589 4.42 -34.45 -3.09
N TYR A 590 3.24 -34.28 -3.69
CA TYR A 590 2.68 -35.22 -4.69
C TYR A 590 2.85 -34.79 -6.14
N GLY A 591 3.15 -33.52 -6.42
CA GLY A 591 3.22 -33.03 -7.80
C GLY A 591 1.87 -32.97 -8.52
N THR A 592 0.75 -32.91 -7.80
CA THR A 592 -0.61 -32.82 -8.38
C THR A 592 -1.06 -31.38 -8.62
N GLY A 593 -1.99 -31.16 -9.56
CA GLY A 593 -2.55 -29.83 -9.87
C GLY A 593 -3.39 -29.21 -8.74
N PHE A 594 -3.77 -27.94 -8.91
CA PHE A 594 -4.29 -27.08 -7.84
C PHE A 594 -5.51 -27.67 -7.12
N PHE A 595 -6.56 -28.05 -7.85
CA PHE A 595 -7.82 -28.53 -7.24
C PHE A 595 -7.63 -29.83 -6.46
N THR A 596 -6.87 -30.77 -7.02
CA THR A 596 -6.55 -32.04 -6.37
C THR A 596 -5.78 -31.78 -5.08
N SER A 597 -4.76 -30.92 -5.14
CA SER A 597 -3.94 -30.57 -3.98
C SER A 597 -4.73 -29.80 -2.92
N ALA A 598 -5.59 -28.85 -3.32
CA ALA A 598 -6.43 -28.06 -2.44
C ALA A 598 -7.47 -28.92 -1.72
N ARG A 599 -8.13 -29.85 -2.43
CA ARG A 599 -9.08 -30.80 -1.84
C ARG A 599 -8.40 -31.71 -0.82
N ARG A 600 -7.24 -32.26 -1.15
CA ARG A 600 -6.45 -33.10 -0.23
C ARG A 600 -6.01 -32.31 1.00
N ALA A 601 -5.46 -31.12 0.80
CA ALA A 601 -5.06 -30.22 1.89
C ALA A 601 -6.22 -29.91 2.83
N PHE A 602 -7.38 -29.54 2.27
CA PHE A 602 -8.56 -29.20 3.05
C PHE A 602 -9.06 -30.39 3.88
N HIS A 603 -9.15 -31.59 3.29
CA HIS A 603 -9.57 -32.80 4.01
C HIS A 603 -8.61 -33.16 5.15
N LEU A 604 -7.29 -33.08 4.90
CA LEU A 604 -6.26 -33.31 5.92
C LEU A 604 -6.42 -32.35 7.11
N ILE A 605 -6.69 -31.08 6.82
CA ILE A 605 -6.84 -30.03 7.82
C ILE A 605 -8.12 -30.20 8.65
N VAL A 606 -9.27 -30.41 7.98
CA VAL A 606 -10.58 -30.53 8.64
C VAL A 606 -10.68 -31.80 9.47
N SER A 607 -9.91 -32.84 9.17
CA SER A 607 -9.83 -34.04 10.01
C SER A 607 -9.22 -33.78 11.41
N ASN A 608 -8.39 -32.73 11.56
CA ASN A 608 -7.64 -32.43 12.79
C ASN A 608 -7.54 -30.93 13.14
N PRO A 609 -8.66 -30.17 13.21
CA PRO A 609 -8.65 -28.71 13.15
C PRO A 609 -8.07 -28.07 14.42
N LEU A 610 -8.45 -28.58 15.60
CA LEU A 610 -7.93 -28.12 16.89
C LEU A 610 -6.42 -28.34 17.04
N ARG A 611 -5.83 -29.29 16.30
CA ARG A 611 -4.39 -29.55 16.37
C ARG A 611 -3.63 -28.53 15.55
N LEU A 612 -4.09 -28.29 14.32
CA LEU A 612 -3.54 -27.29 13.43
C LEU A 612 -3.65 -25.89 14.04
N LEU A 613 -4.85 -25.48 14.51
CA LEU A 613 -5.07 -24.15 15.06
C LEU A 613 -4.10 -23.82 16.21
N VAL A 614 -3.90 -24.76 17.13
CA VAL A 614 -3.01 -24.54 18.28
C VAL A 614 -1.55 -24.40 17.86
N ILE A 615 -1.12 -25.19 16.87
CA ILE A 615 0.24 -25.11 16.34
C ILE A 615 0.45 -23.77 15.66
N ASP A 616 -0.46 -23.39 14.76
CA ASP A 616 -0.40 -22.13 14.03
C ASP A 616 -0.36 -20.94 14.99
N LYS A 617 -1.25 -20.89 15.99
CA LYS A 617 -1.30 -19.76 16.94
C LYS A 617 -0.06 -19.66 17.84
N VAL A 618 0.49 -20.78 18.29
CA VAL A 618 1.73 -20.77 19.11
C VAL A 618 2.92 -20.35 18.26
N CYS A 619 3.00 -20.84 17.02
CA CYS A 619 4.04 -20.45 16.07
C CYS A 619 3.96 -18.95 15.74
N ASP A 620 2.78 -18.45 15.42
CA ASP A 620 2.53 -17.04 15.10
C ASP A 620 2.92 -16.13 16.27
N PHE A 621 2.55 -16.49 17.50
CA PHE A 621 2.92 -15.75 18.71
C PHE A 621 4.44 -15.68 18.90
N LEU A 622 5.12 -16.81 18.78
CA LEU A 622 6.58 -16.88 18.95
C LEU A 622 7.34 -16.12 17.86
N ILE A 623 6.87 -16.22 16.61
CA ILE A 623 7.41 -15.49 15.48
C ILE A 623 7.18 -13.99 15.65
N PHE A 624 5.98 -13.58 16.09
CA PHE A 624 5.64 -12.20 16.37
C PHE A 624 6.55 -11.60 17.46
N LEU A 625 6.73 -12.33 18.57
CA LEU A 625 7.63 -11.92 19.64
C LEU A 625 9.06 -11.76 19.13
N GLY A 626 9.53 -12.70 18.31
CA GLY A 626 10.86 -12.60 17.67
C GLY A 626 11.02 -11.34 16.82
N LYS A 627 10.03 -11.02 15.97
CA LYS A 627 10.04 -9.78 15.18
C LYS A 627 10.09 -8.54 16.06
N LEU A 628 9.32 -8.52 17.14
CA LEU A 628 9.27 -7.41 18.09
C LEU A 628 10.62 -7.25 18.81
N CYS A 629 11.21 -8.34 19.31
CA CYS A 629 12.51 -8.30 19.98
C CYS A 629 13.63 -7.80 19.06
N VAL A 630 13.70 -8.31 17.83
CA VAL A 630 14.71 -7.86 16.84
C VAL A 630 14.52 -6.39 16.49
N THR A 631 13.28 -5.98 16.21
CA THR A 631 12.97 -4.60 15.83
C THR A 631 13.21 -3.62 16.97
N ALA A 632 12.77 -3.94 18.18
CA ALA A 632 12.99 -3.11 19.36
C ALA A 632 14.48 -3.02 19.71
N GLY A 633 15.22 -4.14 19.68
CA GLY A 633 16.65 -4.14 19.98
C GLY A 633 17.44 -3.25 19.04
N ILE A 634 17.19 -3.33 17.75
CA ILE A 634 17.89 -2.52 16.74
C ILE A 634 17.41 -1.07 16.76
N GLY A 635 16.11 -0.83 16.99
CA GLY A 635 15.57 0.51 17.16
C GLY A 635 16.17 1.23 18.38
N ILE A 636 16.32 0.54 19.51
CA ILE A 636 16.96 1.09 20.72
C ILE A 636 18.44 1.42 20.44
N LEU A 637 19.16 0.51 19.79
CA LEU A 637 20.57 0.74 19.42
C LEU A 637 20.71 1.92 18.45
N ALA A 638 19.85 2.02 17.45
CA ALA A 638 19.83 3.14 16.50
C ALA A 638 19.47 4.46 17.20
N PHE A 639 18.52 4.45 18.13
CA PHE A 639 18.18 5.64 18.92
C PHE A 639 19.37 6.12 19.75
N PHE A 640 20.07 5.23 20.45
CA PHE A 640 21.27 5.61 21.20
C PHE A 640 22.41 6.11 20.31
N PHE A 641 22.54 5.57 19.09
CA PHE A 641 23.52 6.01 18.11
C PHE A 641 23.23 7.44 17.62
N PHE A 642 22.02 7.71 17.10
CA PHE A 642 21.67 9.04 16.56
C PHE A 642 21.48 10.13 17.63
N THR A 643 21.37 9.77 18.91
CA THR A 643 21.28 10.73 20.03
C THR A 643 22.63 10.99 20.71
N HIS A 644 23.75 10.57 20.11
CA HIS A 644 25.12 10.76 20.63
C HIS A 644 25.36 10.16 22.03
N ARG A 645 24.54 9.19 22.46
CA ARG A 645 24.65 8.59 23.79
C ARG A 645 25.71 7.49 23.89
N ILE A 646 26.30 7.09 22.76
CA ILE A 646 27.37 6.09 22.70
C ILE A 646 28.70 6.83 22.53
N ALA A 647 29.46 6.95 23.62
CA ALA A 647 30.72 7.71 23.66
C ALA A 647 31.74 7.27 22.60
N GLN A 648 31.82 5.97 22.30
CA GLN A 648 32.74 5.42 21.30
C GLN A 648 32.33 5.72 19.85
N ALA A 649 31.07 6.10 19.62
CA ALA A 649 30.51 6.31 18.29
C ALA A 649 30.34 7.79 17.93
N GLU A 650 30.53 8.71 18.89
CA GLU A 650 30.27 10.15 18.75
C GLU A 650 30.93 10.76 17.51
N LYS A 651 32.19 10.38 17.21
CA LYS A 651 32.94 10.83 16.02
C LYS A 651 32.30 10.42 14.68
N TYR A 652 31.45 9.41 14.67
CA TYR A 652 30.84 8.86 13.46
C TYR A 652 29.36 9.22 13.31
N VAL A 653 28.75 9.92 14.27
CA VAL A 653 27.33 10.29 14.20
C VAL A 653 27.17 11.51 13.28
N PRO A 654 26.33 11.44 12.23
CA PRO A 654 26.06 12.60 11.39
C PRO A 654 25.19 13.63 12.10
N GLU A 655 25.41 14.91 11.83
CA GLU A 655 24.47 15.97 12.19
C GLU A 655 23.25 15.89 11.27
N LEU A 656 22.05 15.89 11.86
CA LEU A 656 20.78 15.70 11.16
C LEU A 656 19.76 16.72 11.68
N HIS A 657 18.90 17.24 10.80
CA HIS A 657 17.79 18.11 11.19
C HIS A 657 16.75 17.31 11.98
N TYR A 658 16.45 16.09 11.51
CA TYR A 658 15.43 15.21 12.04
C TYR A 658 15.95 13.78 12.22
N TYR A 659 16.68 13.54 13.31
CA TYR A 659 17.24 12.22 13.64
C TYR A 659 16.19 11.07 13.70
N PHE A 660 14.92 11.39 13.94
CA PHE A 660 13.85 10.39 13.99
C PHE A 660 13.54 9.76 12.63
N VAL A 661 13.91 10.42 11.52
CA VAL A 661 13.63 9.96 10.15
C VAL A 661 14.43 8.70 9.82
N PRO A 662 15.78 8.70 9.89
CA PRO A 662 16.54 7.47 9.69
C PRO A 662 16.24 6.41 10.76
N LEU A 663 15.90 6.81 11.99
CA LEU A 663 15.47 5.88 13.04
C LEU A 663 14.19 5.12 12.63
N LEU A 664 13.16 5.83 12.17
CA LEU A 664 11.92 5.21 11.69
C LEU A 664 12.17 4.29 10.51
N LEU A 665 13.03 4.68 9.56
CA LEU A 665 13.40 3.82 8.44
C LEU A 665 14.12 2.56 8.89
N ILE A 666 15.02 2.63 9.87
CA ILE A 666 15.67 1.45 10.44
C ILE A 666 14.65 0.55 11.14
N ILE A 667 13.72 1.10 11.91
CA ILE A 667 12.67 0.33 12.59
C ILE A 667 11.79 -0.40 11.57
N ILE A 668 11.29 0.33 10.56
CA ILE A 668 10.44 -0.22 9.51
C ILE A 668 11.21 -1.27 8.70
N GLY A 669 12.42 -0.94 8.25
CA GLY A 669 13.27 -1.84 7.47
C GLY A 669 13.66 -3.10 8.26
N THR A 670 13.97 -2.97 9.55
CA THR A 670 14.25 -4.11 10.44
C THR A 670 13.04 -5.02 10.57
N TYR A 671 11.85 -4.45 10.76
CA TYR A 671 10.61 -5.24 10.84
C TYR A 671 10.32 -6.00 9.54
N ILE A 672 10.57 -5.38 8.38
CA ILE A 672 10.44 -6.01 7.06
C ILE A 672 11.43 -7.18 6.94
N ILE A 673 12.72 -6.94 7.25
CA ILE A 673 13.76 -7.98 7.21
C ILE A 673 13.38 -9.14 8.12
N ALA A 674 13.07 -8.88 9.40
CA ALA A 674 12.64 -9.91 10.33
C ALA A 674 11.45 -10.69 9.75
N THR A 675 10.45 -10.01 9.20
CA THR A 675 9.30 -10.65 8.56
C THR A 675 9.68 -11.58 7.41
N CYS A 676 10.63 -11.20 6.55
CA CYS A 676 11.15 -12.05 5.49
C CYS A 676 11.81 -13.31 6.05
N PHE A 677 12.71 -13.19 7.02
CA PHE A 677 13.40 -14.34 7.63
C PHE A 677 12.43 -15.30 8.34
N PHE A 678 11.51 -14.76 9.14
CA PHE A 678 10.53 -15.59 9.85
C PHE A 678 9.51 -16.25 8.91
N SER A 679 9.27 -15.71 7.72
CA SER A 679 8.38 -16.34 6.73
C SER A 679 8.90 -17.70 6.24
N VAL A 680 10.21 -17.83 6.09
CA VAL A 680 10.89 -19.10 5.72
C VAL A 680 10.66 -20.15 6.79
N TYR A 681 10.87 -19.74 8.05
CA TYR A 681 10.64 -20.60 9.21
C TYR A 681 9.17 -21.01 9.33
N SER A 682 8.23 -20.09 9.13
CA SER A 682 6.80 -20.39 9.11
C SER A 682 6.44 -21.41 8.03
N MET A 683 6.99 -21.28 6.81
CA MET A 683 6.79 -22.29 5.76
C MET A 683 7.37 -23.66 6.12
N ALA A 684 8.50 -23.70 6.83
CA ALA A 684 9.08 -24.96 7.31
C ALA A 684 8.16 -25.66 8.32
N VAL A 685 7.62 -24.92 9.30
CA VAL A 685 6.68 -25.45 10.29
C VAL A 685 5.47 -26.07 9.62
N ASP A 686 4.80 -25.33 8.74
CA ASP A 686 3.56 -25.78 8.08
C ASP A 686 3.80 -27.01 7.22
N THR A 687 4.90 -27.01 6.47
CA THR A 687 5.26 -28.14 5.59
C THR A 687 5.53 -29.40 6.40
N LEU A 688 6.33 -29.30 7.46
CA LEU A 688 6.65 -30.43 8.33
C LEU A 688 5.42 -30.93 9.09
N PHE A 689 4.50 -30.03 9.46
CA PHE A 689 3.23 -30.40 10.09
C PHE A 689 2.37 -31.24 9.14
N ILE A 690 2.18 -30.79 7.89
CA ILE A 690 1.41 -31.53 6.89
C ILE A 690 2.08 -32.88 6.59
N CYS A 691 3.41 -32.91 6.43
CA CYS A 691 4.14 -34.16 6.22
C CYS A 691 3.95 -35.13 7.41
N ALA A 692 3.98 -34.63 8.65
CA ALA A 692 3.79 -35.44 9.84
C ALA A 692 2.38 -36.02 9.98
N ILE A 693 1.34 -35.25 9.66
CA ILE A 693 -0.03 -35.79 9.62
C ILE A 693 -0.15 -36.86 8.55
N GLN A 694 0.41 -36.60 7.37
CA GLN A 694 0.36 -37.54 6.26
C GLN A 694 1.08 -38.85 6.61
N ASP A 695 2.28 -38.80 7.18
CA ASP A 695 3.05 -39.99 7.57
C ASP A 695 2.27 -40.89 8.54
N ILE A 696 1.53 -40.27 9.48
CA ILE A 696 0.68 -41.01 10.42
C ILE A 696 -0.48 -41.69 9.72
N GLN A 697 -1.18 -40.98 8.83
CA GLN A 697 -2.30 -41.57 8.08
C GLN A 697 -1.84 -42.71 7.16
N LEU A 698 -0.65 -42.58 6.57
CA LEU A 698 -0.04 -43.63 5.76
C LEU A 698 0.27 -44.87 6.60
N HIS A 699 0.82 -44.70 7.79
CA HIS A 699 1.07 -45.80 8.71
C HIS A 699 -0.21 -46.46 9.25
N GLU A 700 -1.27 -45.68 9.48
CA GLU A 700 -2.57 -46.20 9.91
C GLU A 700 -3.27 -47.01 8.81
N SER A 701 -3.10 -46.62 7.54
CA SER A 701 -3.70 -47.29 6.39
C SER A 701 -2.87 -48.46 5.84
N ASN A 702 -1.55 -48.34 5.86
CA ASN A 702 -0.62 -49.38 5.43
C ASN A 702 0.35 -49.73 6.57
N LYS A 703 0.14 -50.88 7.21
CA LYS A 703 0.96 -51.33 8.34
C LYS A 703 2.42 -51.64 7.98
N ASP A 704 2.71 -51.86 6.70
CA ASP A 704 4.07 -52.11 6.20
C ASP A 704 4.87 -50.80 6.01
N HIS A 705 4.21 -49.65 6.04
CA HIS A 705 4.86 -48.35 5.93
C HIS A 705 5.55 -47.99 7.26
N GLN A 706 6.88 -47.87 7.25
CA GLN A 706 7.64 -47.39 8.41
C GLN A 706 7.57 -45.87 8.50
N LEU A 707 7.32 -45.36 9.71
CA LEU A 707 7.24 -43.92 9.94
C LEU A 707 8.59 -43.25 9.68
N MET A 708 8.62 -42.28 8.77
CA MET A 708 9.82 -41.50 8.43
C MET A 708 10.08 -40.36 9.43
N MET A 709 9.09 -40.03 10.27
CA MET A 709 9.22 -38.95 11.26
C MET A 709 10.39 -39.18 12.25
N PRO A 710 11.10 -38.11 12.69
CA PRO A 710 12.20 -38.24 13.64
C PRO A 710 11.74 -38.80 15.00
N LYS A 711 12.63 -39.50 15.72
CA LYS A 711 12.35 -40.11 17.05
C LYS A 711 11.71 -39.13 18.04
N GLY A 712 12.15 -37.87 18.03
CA GLY A 712 11.58 -36.82 18.87
C GLY A 712 10.11 -36.52 18.57
N LEU A 713 9.71 -36.62 17.30
CA LEU A 713 8.32 -36.49 16.86
C LEU A 713 7.52 -37.76 17.18
N LYS A 714 8.05 -38.97 16.92
CA LYS A 714 7.40 -40.26 17.29
C LYS A 714 6.97 -40.28 18.76
N LYS A 715 7.89 -39.91 19.66
CA LYS A 715 7.64 -39.85 21.11
C LYS A 715 6.51 -38.90 21.49
N VAL A 716 6.40 -37.76 20.81
CA VAL A 716 5.43 -36.71 21.13
C VAL A 716 4.05 -37.01 20.54
N PHE A 717 4.02 -37.61 19.36
CA PHE A 717 2.79 -38.09 18.73
C PHE A 717 2.29 -39.42 19.32
N ARG A 718 3.10 -40.08 20.18
CA ARG A 718 2.82 -41.39 20.80
C ARG A 718 2.53 -42.48 19.76
N VAL A 719 3.28 -42.46 18.66
CA VAL A 719 3.23 -43.49 17.62
C VAL A 719 4.52 -44.29 17.70
N GLN A 720 4.41 -45.62 17.69
CA GLN A 720 5.53 -46.55 17.69
C GLN A 720 5.47 -47.37 16.41
N ASP A 721 6.63 -47.62 15.80
CA ASP A 721 6.74 -48.66 14.78
C ASP A 721 6.45 -50.00 15.50
N LYS A 722 5.57 -50.82 14.92
CA LYS A 722 5.22 -52.12 15.49
C LYS A 722 6.33 -53.14 15.33
#